data_AF-A0A3D1QY52-F1
#
_entry.id   AF-A0A3D1QY52-F1
#
_cell.length_a   1.000
_cell.length_b   1.000
_cell.length_c   1.000
_cell.angle_alpha   90.00
_cell.angle_beta   90.00
_cell.angle_gamma   90.00
#
_symmetry.space_group_name_H-M   'P 1'
#
loop_
_entity.id
_entity.type
_entity.pdbx_description
1 polymer ?
#
loop_
_entity_poly.entity_id
_entity_poly.type
_entity_poly.pdbx_seq_one_letter_code
_entity_poly.pdbx_strand_id
1 'polypeptide(L)'
;APLCGQKLATTALVAAALAIAFQLVPPSGAPPALIVGVAAAIAALALVATGWQALIPIMPATFGASLAVAPERLELSFLAALAGLNLLYWLTGPSPRSRFDALLSFLRAAGFPLDQDAEPSAESRARGLLLGTAVAGTAVALALLATLSLGRWVAFALGLDPALTAAMVAAQALTAWHQLRRRPSLLSWHMALLLLAIGLWMLGGREAWPYLTGLAAVALAGLEAALARELGPRLLRRLGIELERAGQRAVASILPPYLVAFAVLGIASTGLRPALLAAPVSLGLATVVFGIRAAGGSRWSRHALAGLLPVALHFALFHTGIRLSTGRPPATILPFLALAMVLAAMGVERLARKLESGPAQRHASRVALVYAALAAGEWIAGLALVRFGGTELATSTLAILGLTWFCVRRAQATGSRPLAYAGFAAFVALYLSLRVQTGLFGAAAERSDADTLAGLVFGFLFLGVHAAVKRLGLQALSEPARRFALLMPIAGALLLEPEPSLSGALLLFGIAVQLTALSAVENRGKVSGVLAAVAFNLALAMLWLRSGIGGAHDAQLYVIPAGATLVVLAHLFRQGLGSLWQSRLRAVGVLGIYLSSVYPALTAFGHLSYALWCALLCVVGVAVGIALRVRAYLYLGTAFLVTCVLGNMLRFGLQHHQAGAAFLTALGLLVVGFMIFFSARREELLRKYRKVEALLAEWQ
;
A
#
# COMPACT_ATOMS: atom_id res chain seq x y z
N ALA A 1 13.34 -25.40 74.23
CA ALA A 1 14.49 -24.81 74.94
C ALA A 1 15.82 -25.58 74.84
N PRO A 2 15.91 -26.93 74.67
CA PRO A 2 17.23 -27.58 74.57
C PRO A 2 17.86 -27.53 73.15
N LEU A 3 17.05 -27.34 72.10
CA LEU A 3 17.55 -27.20 70.71
C LEU A 3 18.18 -25.83 70.38
N CYS A 4 17.98 -24.82 71.24
CA CYS A 4 18.58 -23.49 71.04
C CYS A 4 20.02 -23.44 71.58
N GLY A 5 20.31 -24.17 72.67
CA GLY A 5 21.64 -24.25 73.27
C GLY A 5 22.65 -25.01 72.40
N GLN A 6 22.23 -26.09 71.71
CA GLN A 6 23.11 -26.84 70.81
C GLN A 6 23.50 -26.03 69.57
N LYS A 7 22.55 -25.25 69.01
CA LYS A 7 22.81 -24.36 67.87
C LYS A 7 23.73 -23.20 68.25
N LEU A 8 23.50 -22.55 69.40
CA LEU A 8 24.39 -21.48 69.88
C LEU A 8 25.80 -22.00 70.19
N ALA A 9 25.92 -23.21 70.76
CA ALA A 9 27.20 -23.86 71.03
C ALA A 9 27.97 -24.18 69.74
N THR A 10 27.31 -24.66 68.68
CA THR A 10 27.96 -24.86 67.37
C THR A 10 28.34 -23.54 66.70
N THR A 11 27.52 -22.49 66.79
CA THR A 11 27.86 -21.17 66.23
C THR A 11 29.02 -20.53 66.99
N ALA A 12 29.07 -20.69 68.31
CA ALA A 12 30.17 -20.23 69.15
C ALA A 12 31.46 -21.05 68.92
N LEU A 13 31.36 -22.37 68.72
CA LEU A 13 32.49 -23.25 68.40
C LEU A 13 33.07 -22.93 67.02
N VAL A 14 32.22 -22.63 66.03
CA VAL A 14 32.62 -22.20 64.68
C VAL A 14 33.21 -20.79 64.69
N ALA A 15 32.65 -19.86 65.48
CA ALA A 15 33.22 -18.53 65.67
C ALA A 15 34.57 -18.56 66.41
N ALA A 16 34.72 -19.43 67.41
CA ALA A 16 35.99 -19.67 68.11
C ALA A 16 37.03 -20.34 67.19
N ALA A 17 36.63 -21.32 66.38
CA ALA A 17 37.49 -21.95 65.38
C ALA A 17 37.91 -20.95 64.28
N LEU A 18 37.01 -20.04 63.86
CA LEU A 18 37.31 -18.92 62.96
C LEU A 18 38.29 -17.93 63.57
N ALA A 19 38.14 -17.58 64.85
CA ALA A 19 39.05 -16.68 65.56
C ALA A 19 40.44 -17.30 65.79
N ILE A 20 40.50 -18.59 66.13
CA ILE A 20 41.75 -19.34 66.29
C ILE A 20 42.45 -19.52 64.94
N ALA A 21 41.72 -19.83 63.87
CA ALA A 21 42.27 -19.95 62.52
C ALA A 21 42.79 -18.62 61.94
N PHE A 22 42.14 -17.49 62.27
CA PHE A 22 42.61 -16.15 61.88
C PHE A 22 43.81 -15.66 62.68
N GLN A 23 43.98 -16.08 63.94
CA GLN A 23 45.16 -15.73 64.73
C GLN A 23 46.41 -16.56 64.39
N LEU A 24 46.23 -17.76 63.80
CA LEU A 24 47.34 -18.65 63.45
C LEU A 24 48.01 -18.35 62.11
N VAL A 25 47.49 -17.41 61.32
CA VAL A 25 48.07 -17.03 60.02
C VAL A 25 48.31 -15.51 60.00
N PRO A 26 49.55 -15.02 60.06
CA PRO A 26 49.81 -13.59 59.95
C PRO A 26 49.35 -13.08 58.57
N PRO A 27 48.66 -11.91 58.50
CA PRO A 27 47.96 -11.43 57.31
C PRO A 27 48.86 -10.98 56.14
N SER A 28 50.19 -11.18 56.22
CA SER A 28 51.14 -10.62 55.26
C SER A 28 51.73 -11.61 54.24
N GLY A 29 51.27 -12.87 54.16
CA GLY A 29 51.94 -13.85 53.27
C GLY A 29 51.14 -15.03 52.68
N ALA A 30 49.84 -15.18 52.95
CA ALA A 30 49.10 -16.32 52.40
C ALA A 30 48.60 -16.06 50.95
N PRO A 31 48.79 -16.98 50.00
CA PRO A 31 48.28 -16.82 48.64
C PRO A 31 46.74 -16.79 48.63
N PRO A 32 46.09 -15.95 47.82
CA PRO A 32 44.63 -15.79 47.77
C PRO A 32 43.86 -17.10 47.59
N ALA A 33 44.46 -18.06 46.88
CA ALA A 33 43.90 -19.39 46.68
C ALA A 33 43.73 -20.20 47.98
N LEU A 34 44.58 -19.98 48.99
CA LEU A 34 44.50 -20.66 50.29
C LEU A 34 43.35 -20.09 51.13
N ILE A 35 43.17 -18.77 51.11
CA ILE A 35 42.07 -18.07 51.81
C ILE A 35 40.72 -18.46 51.19
N VAL A 36 40.65 -18.50 49.85
CA VAL A 36 39.47 -18.96 49.10
C VAL A 36 39.20 -20.45 49.33
N GLY A 37 40.24 -21.28 49.40
CA GLY A 37 40.13 -22.71 49.69
C GLY A 37 39.63 -23.02 51.10
N VAL A 38 40.11 -22.28 52.11
CA VAL A 38 39.67 -22.41 53.50
C VAL A 38 38.25 -21.91 53.68
N ALA A 39 37.87 -20.79 53.06
CA ALA A 39 36.50 -20.28 53.09
C ALA A 39 35.51 -21.23 52.38
N ALA A 40 35.90 -21.83 51.25
CA ALA A 40 35.10 -22.82 50.54
C ALA A 40 34.95 -24.13 51.33
N ALA A 41 36.00 -24.59 52.01
CA ALA A 41 35.96 -25.77 52.88
C ALA A 41 35.06 -25.56 54.11
N ILE A 42 35.12 -24.37 54.73
CA ILE A 42 34.28 -23.99 55.87
C ILE A 42 32.80 -23.85 55.46
N ALA A 43 32.52 -23.26 54.30
CA ALA A 43 31.17 -23.18 53.74
C ALA A 43 30.61 -24.58 53.39
N ALA A 44 31.44 -25.48 52.88
CA ALA A 44 31.09 -26.87 52.62
C ALA A 44 30.82 -27.66 53.92
N LEU A 45 31.63 -27.49 54.97
CA LEU A 45 31.42 -28.09 56.29
C LEU A 45 30.16 -27.57 56.99
N ALA A 46 29.87 -26.27 56.89
CA ALA A 46 28.64 -25.66 57.42
C ALA A 46 27.37 -26.15 56.67
N LEU A 47 27.48 -26.36 55.35
CA LEU A 47 26.42 -26.92 54.50
C LEU A 47 26.11 -28.37 54.87
N VAL A 48 27.15 -29.18 55.14
CA VAL A 48 27.01 -30.58 55.59
C VAL A 48 26.37 -30.67 56.98
N ALA A 49 26.64 -29.71 57.87
CA ALA A 49 26.16 -29.73 59.24
C ALA A 49 24.73 -29.20 59.45
N THR A 50 24.23 -28.27 58.62
CA THR A 50 23.02 -27.49 58.98
C THR A 50 21.90 -27.45 57.93
N GLY A 51 22.14 -27.95 56.71
CA GLY A 51 21.14 -27.92 55.63
C GLY A 51 20.81 -26.51 55.12
N TRP A 52 19.96 -26.44 54.09
CA TRP A 52 19.77 -25.31 53.17
C TRP A 52 19.32 -23.97 53.81
N GLN A 53 18.92 -23.97 55.08
CA GLN A 53 18.34 -22.80 55.77
C GLN A 53 19.39 -21.74 56.18
N ALA A 54 20.68 -22.07 56.19
CA ALA A 54 21.75 -21.13 56.55
C ALA A 54 22.37 -20.37 55.36
N LEU A 55 22.02 -20.70 54.10
CA LEU A 55 22.58 -20.04 52.91
C LEU A 55 22.23 -18.54 52.81
N ILE A 56 21.09 -18.15 53.37
CA ILE A 56 20.56 -16.79 53.32
C ILE A 56 21.40 -15.81 54.17
N PRO A 57 21.80 -16.12 55.42
CA PRO A 57 22.70 -15.26 56.19
C PRO A 57 24.19 -15.43 55.88
N ILE A 58 24.62 -16.56 55.30
CA ILE A 58 26.04 -16.80 54.98
C ILE A 58 26.50 -15.93 53.82
N MET A 59 25.66 -15.68 52.80
CA MET A 59 26.03 -14.86 51.63
C MET A 59 26.44 -13.41 52.01
N PRO A 60 25.65 -12.67 52.80
CA PRO A 60 26.04 -11.36 53.33
C PRO A 60 27.27 -11.42 54.24
N ALA A 61 27.42 -12.49 55.04
CA ALA A 61 28.55 -12.66 55.95
C ALA A 61 29.86 -12.97 55.20
N THR A 62 29.82 -13.81 54.17
CA THR A 62 30.98 -14.08 53.29
C THR A 62 31.33 -12.87 52.46
N PHE A 63 30.34 -12.15 51.91
CA PHE A 63 30.56 -10.90 51.18
C PHE A 63 31.16 -9.83 52.10
N GLY A 64 30.59 -9.65 53.30
CA GLY A 64 31.09 -8.73 54.34
C GLY A 64 32.49 -9.08 54.84
N ALA A 65 32.78 -10.36 55.08
CA ALA A 65 34.12 -10.82 55.48
C ALA A 65 35.15 -10.61 54.35
N SER A 66 34.78 -10.87 53.10
CA SER A 66 35.65 -10.60 51.94
C SER A 66 35.85 -9.10 51.65
N LEU A 67 34.85 -8.25 51.96
CA LEU A 67 35.01 -6.79 51.96
C LEU A 67 35.91 -6.30 53.09
N ALA A 68 35.82 -6.89 54.29
CA ALA A 68 36.62 -6.49 55.44
C ALA A 68 38.13 -6.83 55.27
N VAL A 69 38.43 -7.90 54.53
CA VAL A 69 39.81 -8.36 54.28
C VAL A 69 40.47 -7.63 53.09
N ALA A 70 39.68 -7.19 52.11
CA ALA A 70 40.18 -6.44 50.95
C ALA A 70 39.16 -5.35 50.54
N PRO A 71 39.03 -4.27 51.34
CA PRO A 71 38.00 -3.24 51.14
C PRO A 71 38.13 -2.51 49.79
N GLU A 72 39.33 -2.49 49.22
CA GLU A 72 39.60 -1.84 47.93
C GLU A 72 39.37 -2.75 46.70
N ARG A 73 38.93 -4.00 46.89
CA ARG A 73 38.79 -4.99 45.80
C ARG A 73 37.41 -5.66 45.78
N LEU A 74 36.37 -4.83 45.82
CA LEU A 74 34.95 -5.20 45.84
C LEU A 74 34.57 -6.22 44.74
N GLU A 75 35.18 -6.09 43.55
CA GLU A 75 34.90 -6.94 42.37
C GLU A 75 35.34 -8.39 42.57
N LEU A 76 36.50 -8.64 43.17
CA LEU A 76 37.04 -9.97 43.42
C LEU A 76 36.25 -10.69 44.51
N SER A 77 35.85 -9.96 45.55
CA SER A 77 35.01 -10.45 46.64
C SER A 77 33.61 -10.86 46.16
N PHE A 78 33.01 -10.08 45.25
CA PHE A 78 31.73 -10.40 44.65
C PHE A 78 31.81 -11.59 43.67
N LEU A 79 32.85 -11.63 42.82
CA LEU A 79 33.09 -12.74 41.89
C LEU A 79 33.38 -14.07 42.62
N ALA A 80 34.09 -14.03 43.74
CA ALA A 80 34.34 -15.22 44.58
C ALA A 80 33.04 -15.75 45.21
N ALA A 81 32.16 -14.87 45.70
CA ALA A 81 30.85 -15.26 46.22
C ALA A 81 29.95 -15.87 45.13
N LEU A 82 29.96 -15.29 43.92
CA LEU A 82 29.22 -15.81 42.76
C LEU A 82 29.79 -17.16 42.25
N ALA A 83 31.12 -17.31 42.25
CA ALA A 83 31.80 -18.56 41.91
C ALA A 83 31.50 -19.66 42.94
N GLY A 84 31.48 -19.33 44.24
CA GLY A 84 31.07 -20.25 45.31
C GLY A 84 29.63 -20.71 45.17
N LEU A 85 28.71 -19.81 44.79
CA LEU A 85 27.30 -20.15 44.54
C LEU A 85 27.15 -21.06 43.31
N ASN A 86 27.88 -20.78 42.23
CA ASN A 86 27.90 -21.61 41.02
C ASN A 86 28.52 -22.99 41.28
N LEU A 87 29.55 -23.09 42.12
CA LEU A 87 30.16 -24.35 42.56
C LEU A 87 29.19 -25.14 43.47
N LEU A 88 28.43 -24.45 44.31
CA LEU A 88 27.36 -25.06 45.12
C LEU A 88 26.23 -25.61 44.24
N TYR A 89 25.85 -24.88 43.19
CA TYR A 89 24.87 -25.33 42.20
C TYR A 89 25.39 -26.52 41.37
N TRP A 90 26.68 -26.54 41.08
CA TRP A 90 27.39 -27.65 40.44
C TRP A 90 27.40 -28.92 41.31
N LEU A 91 27.52 -28.76 42.64
CA LEU A 91 27.52 -29.87 43.61
C LEU A 91 26.11 -30.33 44.05
N THR A 92 25.09 -29.49 43.95
CA THR A 92 23.73 -29.77 44.47
C THR A 92 22.69 -30.17 43.41
N GLY A 93 23.07 -30.22 42.12
CA GLY A 93 22.19 -30.65 41.02
C GLY A 93 21.56 -32.05 41.22
N PRO A 94 20.35 -32.31 40.69
CA PRO A 94 19.49 -33.38 41.17
C PRO A 94 19.98 -34.80 40.79
N SER A 95 20.09 -35.68 41.79
CA SER A 95 20.07 -37.13 41.60
C SER A 95 18.61 -37.65 41.71
N PRO A 96 18.19 -38.67 40.95
CA PRO A 96 16.77 -38.86 40.63
C PRO A 96 15.95 -39.75 41.58
N ARG A 97 16.44 -40.15 42.77
CA ARG A 97 15.67 -41.08 43.63
C ARG A 97 15.62 -40.73 45.12
N SER A 98 16.73 -40.39 45.78
CA SER A 98 16.74 -40.36 47.25
C SER A 98 16.07 -39.15 47.93
N ARG A 99 15.87 -38.03 47.23
CA ARG A 99 15.34 -36.78 47.84
C ARG A 99 13.83 -36.62 47.67
N PHE A 100 13.25 -37.23 46.64
CA PHE A 100 11.79 -37.25 46.44
C PHE A 100 11.14 -38.20 47.46
N ASP A 101 11.78 -39.34 47.75
CA ASP A 101 11.36 -40.28 48.81
C ASP A 101 11.44 -39.64 50.21
N ALA A 102 12.42 -38.75 50.45
CA ALA A 102 12.56 -38.01 51.71
C ALA A 102 11.47 -36.93 51.89
N LEU A 103 10.99 -36.33 50.81
CA LEU A 103 9.87 -35.38 50.85
C LEU A 103 8.54 -36.12 51.03
N LEU A 104 8.37 -37.27 50.38
CA LEU A 104 7.20 -38.13 50.56
C LEU A 104 7.12 -38.71 51.97
N SER A 105 8.25 -39.11 52.55
CA SER A 105 8.30 -39.58 53.94
C SER A 105 8.03 -38.46 54.94
N PHE A 106 8.49 -37.23 54.66
CA PHE A 106 8.15 -36.05 55.46
C PHE A 106 6.65 -35.70 55.39
N LEU A 107 6.04 -35.76 54.20
CA LEU A 107 4.61 -35.49 54.04
C LEU A 107 3.72 -36.58 54.67
N ARG A 108 4.16 -37.85 54.66
CA ARG A 108 3.52 -38.93 55.43
C ARG A 108 3.67 -38.73 56.93
N ALA A 109 4.85 -38.34 57.40
CA ALA A 109 5.11 -38.02 58.80
C ALA A 109 4.31 -36.79 59.28
N ALA A 110 3.92 -35.90 58.36
CA ALA A 110 3.07 -34.74 58.61
C ALA A 110 1.56 -35.05 58.48
N GLY A 111 1.16 -36.31 58.27
CA GLY A 111 -0.24 -36.74 58.32
C GLY A 111 -1.06 -36.54 57.05
N PHE A 112 -0.43 -36.30 55.90
CA PHE A 112 -1.16 -36.22 54.62
C PHE A 112 -1.44 -37.63 54.07
N PRO A 113 -2.71 -38.03 53.87
CA PRO A 113 -3.05 -39.34 53.34
C PRO A 113 -2.73 -39.38 51.84
N LEU A 114 -1.75 -40.21 51.49
CA LEU A 114 -1.40 -40.53 50.11
C LEU A 114 -1.63 -42.04 49.95
N ASP A 115 -2.87 -42.42 49.59
CA ASP A 115 -3.26 -43.81 49.35
C ASP A 115 -2.36 -44.47 48.30
N GLN A 116 -1.80 -45.63 48.64
CA GLN A 116 -0.85 -46.37 47.80
C GLN A 116 -1.44 -47.59 47.07
N ASP A 117 -2.73 -47.88 47.21
CA ASP A 117 -3.27 -49.14 46.66
C ASP A 117 -3.71 -49.06 45.19
N ALA A 118 -3.41 -47.96 44.49
CA ALA A 118 -3.53 -47.89 43.04
C ALA A 118 -2.17 -47.55 42.43
N GLU A 119 -1.65 -48.42 41.56
CA GLU A 119 -0.46 -48.13 40.77
C GLU A 119 -0.56 -46.72 40.15
N PRO A 120 0.41 -45.83 40.38
CA PRO A 120 0.34 -44.48 39.85
C PRO A 120 0.39 -44.53 38.33
N SER A 121 -0.73 -44.20 37.70
CA SER A 121 -0.86 -44.08 36.25
C SER A 121 0.23 -43.14 35.70
N ALA A 122 0.62 -43.35 34.45
CA ALA A 122 1.64 -42.52 33.78
C ALA A 122 1.33 -41.02 33.87
N GLU A 123 0.05 -40.66 33.99
CA GLU A 123 -0.43 -39.29 34.13
C GLU A 123 -0.16 -38.68 35.52
N SER A 124 -0.24 -39.46 36.62
CA SER A 124 0.06 -38.97 37.97
C SER A 124 1.57 -38.77 38.19
N ARG A 125 2.39 -39.65 37.59
CA ARG A 125 3.85 -39.49 37.51
C ARG A 125 4.25 -38.26 36.71
N ALA A 126 3.60 -38.01 35.58
CA ALA A 126 3.81 -36.82 34.78
C ALA A 126 3.39 -35.53 35.51
N ARG A 127 2.25 -35.55 36.22
CA ARG A 127 1.78 -34.41 37.05
C ARG A 127 2.72 -34.11 38.22
N GLY A 128 3.22 -35.14 38.92
CA GLY A 128 4.20 -34.96 40.01
C GLY A 128 5.54 -34.39 39.54
N LEU A 129 6.01 -34.84 38.37
CA LEU A 129 7.19 -34.26 37.72
C LEU A 129 6.96 -32.82 37.26
N LEU A 130 5.79 -32.52 36.70
CA LEU A 130 5.41 -31.15 36.29
C LEU A 130 5.27 -30.20 37.49
N LEU A 131 4.69 -30.66 38.60
CA LEU A 131 4.59 -29.84 39.82
C LEU A 131 5.94 -29.61 40.48
N GLY A 132 6.78 -30.65 40.57
CA GLY A 132 8.13 -30.55 41.14
C GLY A 132 9.07 -29.68 40.30
N THR A 133 8.98 -29.78 38.98
CA THR A 133 9.74 -28.92 38.05
C THR A 133 9.21 -27.49 38.04
N ALA A 134 7.88 -27.29 38.17
CA ALA A 134 7.29 -25.97 38.31
C ALA A 134 7.78 -25.30 39.60
N VAL A 135 7.66 -25.94 40.77
CA VAL A 135 8.03 -25.39 42.08
C VAL A 135 9.54 -25.13 42.20
N ALA A 136 10.38 -26.06 41.75
CA ALA A 136 11.83 -25.84 41.72
C ALA A 136 12.22 -24.73 40.73
N GLY A 137 11.53 -24.67 39.58
CA GLY A 137 11.69 -23.62 38.59
C GLY A 137 11.28 -22.25 39.11
N THR A 138 10.16 -22.12 39.83
CA THR A 138 9.73 -20.86 40.45
C THR A 138 10.66 -20.45 41.58
N ALA A 139 11.09 -21.37 42.45
CA ALA A 139 12.00 -21.05 43.55
C ALA A 139 13.38 -20.56 43.06
N VAL A 140 13.92 -21.20 42.02
CA VAL A 140 15.18 -20.78 41.38
C VAL A 140 15.00 -19.46 40.61
N ALA A 141 13.88 -19.28 39.92
CA ALA A 141 13.56 -18.02 39.24
C ALA A 141 13.39 -16.86 40.24
N LEU A 142 12.74 -17.09 41.38
CA LEU A 142 12.58 -16.11 42.47
C LEU A 142 13.93 -15.78 43.14
N ALA A 143 14.78 -16.77 43.38
CA ALA A 143 16.11 -16.57 43.93
C ALA A 143 17.02 -15.79 42.97
N LEU A 144 16.97 -16.11 41.68
CA LEU A 144 17.68 -15.36 40.63
C LEU A 144 17.15 -13.93 40.52
N LEU A 145 15.83 -13.74 40.45
CA LEU A 145 15.19 -12.41 40.43
C LEU A 145 15.56 -11.57 41.65
N ALA A 146 15.67 -12.17 42.84
CA ALA A 146 16.11 -11.50 44.06
C ALA A 146 17.59 -11.11 44.04
N THR A 147 18.48 -11.99 43.55
CA THR A 147 19.91 -11.64 43.35
C THR A 147 20.12 -10.58 42.27
N LEU A 148 19.27 -10.53 41.25
CA LEU A 148 19.37 -9.59 40.12
C LEU A 148 18.74 -8.23 40.43
N SER A 149 17.66 -8.19 41.20
CA SER A 149 17.06 -6.95 41.69
C SER A 149 18.00 -6.24 42.67
N LEU A 150 18.72 -6.99 43.52
CA LEU A 150 19.81 -6.47 44.35
C LEU A 150 21.01 -6.06 43.51
N GLY A 151 21.47 -6.91 42.58
CA GLY A 151 22.66 -6.67 41.78
C GLY A 151 22.59 -5.42 40.91
N ARG A 152 21.42 -5.12 40.30
CA ARG A 152 21.25 -3.90 39.49
C ARG A 152 21.14 -2.64 40.35
N TRP A 153 20.51 -2.72 41.52
CA TRP A 153 20.44 -1.61 42.46
C TRP A 153 21.79 -1.30 43.08
N VAL A 154 22.56 -2.33 43.43
CA VAL A 154 23.92 -2.22 43.99
C VAL A 154 24.91 -1.72 42.91
N ALA A 155 24.85 -2.23 41.68
CA ALA A 155 25.68 -1.74 40.58
C ALA A 155 25.39 -0.27 40.20
N PHE A 156 24.12 0.13 40.24
CA PHE A 156 23.71 1.52 39.99
C PHE A 156 24.05 2.45 41.17
N ALA A 157 23.89 1.99 42.41
CA ALA A 157 24.22 2.75 43.62
C ALA A 157 25.73 2.92 43.83
N LEU A 158 26.57 2.06 43.22
CA LEU A 158 28.03 2.05 43.38
C LEU A 158 28.83 2.44 42.12
N GLY A 159 28.17 2.75 40.99
CA GLY A 159 28.84 3.21 39.77
C GLY A 159 29.73 2.17 39.06
N LEU A 160 29.40 0.88 39.16
CA LEU A 160 30.24 -0.21 38.64
C LEU A 160 30.24 -0.33 37.10
N ASP A 161 31.38 -0.76 36.55
CA ASP A 161 31.75 -0.77 35.12
C ASP A 161 30.92 -1.78 34.26
N PRO A 162 30.44 -1.44 33.04
CA PRO A 162 29.77 -2.34 32.10
C PRO A 162 30.45 -3.71 31.85
N ALA A 163 31.77 -3.80 32.05
CA ALA A 163 32.52 -5.06 31.97
C ALA A 163 32.02 -6.16 32.94
N LEU A 164 31.59 -5.78 34.15
CA LEU A 164 31.10 -6.72 35.16
C LEU A 164 29.75 -7.34 34.76
N THR A 165 28.89 -6.53 34.14
CA THR A 165 27.60 -7.00 33.62
C THR A 165 27.80 -8.01 32.50
N ALA A 166 28.75 -7.77 31.60
CA ALA A 166 29.11 -8.71 30.54
C ALA A 166 29.68 -10.03 31.10
N ALA A 167 30.51 -9.96 32.14
CA ALA A 167 31.07 -11.14 32.81
C ALA A 167 29.99 -11.99 33.51
N MET A 168 29.02 -11.35 34.17
CA MET A 168 27.88 -12.04 34.79
C MET A 168 27.03 -12.78 33.76
N VAL A 169 26.75 -12.14 32.62
CA VAL A 169 25.98 -12.78 31.54
C VAL A 169 26.77 -13.91 30.89
N ALA A 170 28.07 -13.72 30.64
CA ALA A 170 28.93 -14.77 30.10
C ALA A 170 28.98 -15.99 31.02
N ALA A 171 29.09 -15.80 32.33
CA ALA A 171 29.05 -16.88 33.32
C ALA A 171 27.71 -17.62 33.33
N GLN A 172 26.58 -16.90 33.28
CA GLN A 172 25.26 -17.54 33.22
C GLN A 172 25.04 -18.29 31.90
N ALA A 173 25.47 -17.74 30.77
CA ALA A 173 25.40 -18.39 29.47
C ALA A 173 26.26 -19.66 29.41
N LEU A 174 27.48 -19.63 29.97
CA LEU A 174 28.35 -20.80 30.06
C LEU A 174 27.72 -21.91 30.91
N THR A 175 27.11 -21.53 32.04
CA THR A 175 26.46 -22.47 32.97
C THR A 175 25.24 -23.13 32.30
N ALA A 176 24.38 -22.35 31.65
CA ALA A 176 23.23 -22.84 30.90
C ALA A 176 23.67 -23.79 29.77
N TRP A 177 24.68 -23.38 28.99
CA TRP A 177 25.24 -24.17 27.89
C TRP A 177 25.85 -25.49 28.37
N HIS A 178 26.59 -25.46 29.48
CA HIS A 178 27.19 -26.66 30.07
C HIS A 178 26.13 -27.66 30.55
N GLN A 179 25.06 -27.17 31.20
CA GLN A 179 23.94 -28.00 31.65
C GLN A 179 23.19 -28.64 30.47
N LEU A 180 22.94 -27.87 29.41
CA LEU A 180 22.34 -28.34 28.16
C LEU A 180 23.14 -29.47 27.49
N ARG A 181 24.48 -29.36 27.48
CA ARG A 181 25.36 -30.39 26.89
C ARG A 181 25.46 -31.66 27.71
N ARG A 182 25.52 -31.57 29.04
CA ARG A 182 25.73 -32.75 29.89
C ARG A 182 24.46 -33.56 30.12
N ARG A 183 23.30 -32.91 30.28
CA ARG A 183 22.03 -33.60 30.56
C ARG A 183 20.86 -32.86 29.90
N PRO A 184 20.66 -33.04 28.59
CA PRO A 184 19.55 -32.43 27.87
C PRO A 184 18.21 -32.98 28.37
N SER A 185 17.54 -32.23 29.24
CA SER A 185 16.22 -32.52 29.80
C SER A 185 15.29 -31.34 29.56
N LEU A 186 13.98 -31.56 29.65
CA LEU A 186 13.00 -30.47 29.60
C LEU A 186 13.32 -29.36 30.63
N LEU A 187 13.77 -29.74 31.82
CA LEU A 187 14.15 -28.80 32.88
C LEU A 187 15.38 -27.97 32.51
N SER A 188 16.42 -28.58 31.92
CA SER A 188 17.61 -27.85 31.48
C SER A 188 17.30 -26.85 30.37
N TRP A 189 16.34 -27.17 29.49
CA TRP A 189 15.86 -26.24 28.47
C TRP A 189 15.04 -25.07 29.06
N HIS A 190 14.16 -25.31 30.03
CA HIS A 190 13.45 -24.22 30.73
C HIS A 190 14.43 -23.28 31.46
N MET A 191 15.41 -23.85 32.16
CA MET A 191 16.44 -23.06 32.84
C MET A 191 17.27 -22.24 31.86
N ALA A 192 17.68 -22.82 30.74
CA ALA A 192 18.42 -22.10 29.72
C ALA A 192 17.63 -20.95 29.08
N LEU A 193 16.33 -21.14 28.83
CA LEU A 193 15.45 -20.10 28.26
C LEU A 193 15.18 -18.97 29.27
N LEU A 194 15.04 -19.28 30.56
CA LEU A 194 14.90 -18.28 31.62
C LEU A 194 16.20 -17.49 31.83
N LEU A 195 17.35 -18.18 31.84
CA LEU A 195 18.67 -17.54 31.91
C LEU A 195 18.95 -16.69 30.68
N LEU A 196 18.49 -17.09 29.50
CA LEU A 196 18.55 -16.26 28.29
C LEU A 196 17.75 -14.96 28.48
N ALA A 197 16.52 -15.02 29.02
CA ALA A 197 15.73 -13.82 29.29
C ALA A 197 16.44 -12.86 30.26
N ILE A 198 17.00 -13.42 31.33
CA ILE A 198 17.77 -12.66 32.33
C ILE A 198 19.02 -12.04 31.71
N GLY A 199 19.79 -12.83 30.95
CA GLY A 199 21.03 -12.38 30.32
C GLY A 199 20.79 -11.25 29.31
N LEU A 200 19.73 -11.34 28.51
CA LEU A 200 19.34 -10.28 27.57
C LEU A 200 18.96 -8.99 28.31
N TRP A 201 18.41 -9.08 29.53
CA TRP A 201 17.97 -7.92 30.31
C TRP A 201 19.16 -7.19 30.91
N MET A 202 20.16 -7.95 31.34
CA MET A 202 21.43 -7.42 31.83
C MET A 202 22.27 -6.82 30.69
N LEU A 203 22.36 -7.47 29.53
CA LEU A 203 23.12 -6.98 28.36
C LEU A 203 22.54 -5.71 27.74
N GLY A 204 21.22 -5.63 27.60
CA GLY A 204 20.59 -4.59 26.80
C GLY A 204 20.16 -3.33 27.56
N GLY A 205 20.10 -3.38 28.89
CA GLY A 205 19.43 -2.34 29.67
C GLY A 205 17.98 -2.11 29.21
N ARG A 206 17.38 -0.95 29.54
CA ARG A 206 16.01 -0.62 29.09
C ARG A 206 15.93 -0.34 27.58
N GLU A 207 17.02 0.10 26.96
CA GLU A 207 17.01 0.61 25.59
C GLU A 207 17.21 -0.48 24.52
N ALA A 208 18.10 -1.45 24.76
CA ALA A 208 18.34 -2.53 23.80
C ALA A 208 17.38 -3.72 23.96
N TRP A 209 16.67 -3.79 25.09
CA TRP A 209 15.75 -4.88 25.43
C TRP A 209 14.67 -5.19 24.38
N PRO A 210 14.00 -4.20 23.73
CA PRO A 210 13.02 -4.47 22.68
C PRO A 210 13.59 -5.20 21.46
N TYR A 211 14.87 -4.95 21.14
CA TYR A 211 15.56 -5.54 20.00
C TYR A 211 16.07 -6.94 20.33
N LEU A 212 16.71 -7.08 21.48
CA LEU A 212 17.31 -8.34 21.92
C LEU A 212 16.27 -9.44 22.17
N THR A 213 15.14 -9.08 22.81
CA THR A 213 14.03 -10.03 23.03
C THR A 213 13.33 -10.42 21.73
N GLY A 214 13.14 -9.49 20.80
CA GLY A 214 12.62 -9.77 19.46
C GLY A 214 13.55 -10.69 18.65
N LEU A 215 14.86 -10.43 18.65
CA LEU A 215 15.88 -11.28 18.01
C LEU A 215 15.91 -12.68 18.63
N ALA A 216 15.83 -12.79 19.95
CA ALA A 216 15.74 -14.06 20.65
C ALA A 216 14.48 -14.83 20.25
N ALA A 217 13.33 -14.17 20.15
CA ALA A 217 12.10 -14.79 19.66
C ALA A 217 12.24 -15.32 18.22
N VAL A 218 12.91 -14.57 17.33
CA VAL A 218 13.19 -15.02 15.95
C VAL A 218 14.10 -16.25 15.94
N ALA A 219 15.16 -16.24 16.75
CA ALA A 219 16.06 -17.39 16.87
C ALA A 219 15.34 -18.64 17.41
N LEU A 220 14.46 -18.48 18.40
CA LEU A 220 13.64 -19.57 18.95
C LEU A 220 12.62 -20.10 17.94
N ALA A 221 11.99 -19.24 17.14
CA ALA A 221 11.10 -19.66 16.05
C ALA A 221 11.86 -20.41 14.94
N GLY A 222 13.09 -19.98 14.63
CA GLY A 222 13.98 -20.71 13.72
C GLY A 222 14.36 -22.08 14.26
N LEU A 223 14.65 -22.17 15.56
CA LEU A 223 14.94 -23.44 16.24
C LEU A 223 13.72 -24.37 16.27
N GLU A 224 12.53 -23.87 16.60
CA GLU A 224 11.26 -24.63 16.53
C GLU A 224 11.06 -25.19 15.12
N ALA A 225 11.20 -24.35 14.09
CA ALA A 225 11.03 -24.76 12.70
C ALA A 225 12.10 -25.76 12.23
N ALA A 226 13.35 -25.62 12.72
CA ALA A 226 14.42 -26.57 12.44
C ALA A 226 14.16 -27.92 13.11
N LEU A 227 13.72 -27.94 14.37
CA LEU A 227 13.37 -29.16 15.12
C LEU A 227 12.15 -29.89 14.54
N ALA A 228 11.21 -29.16 13.95
CA ALA A 228 10.07 -29.74 13.24
C ALA A 228 10.46 -30.39 11.89
N ARG A 229 11.65 -30.11 11.38
CA ARG A 229 12.19 -30.64 10.11
C ARG A 229 13.36 -31.59 10.37
N GLU A 230 13.81 -32.33 9.35
CA GLU A 230 15.01 -33.18 9.44
C GLU A 230 16.33 -32.42 9.66
N LEU A 231 16.29 -31.08 9.69
CA LEU A 231 17.43 -30.22 9.97
C LEU A 231 17.77 -30.13 11.46
N GLY A 232 16.79 -30.36 12.35
CA GLY A 232 16.93 -30.28 13.80
C GLY A 232 18.05 -31.16 14.39
N PRO A 233 18.13 -32.45 14.04
CA PRO A 233 19.18 -33.35 14.53
C PRO A 233 20.58 -32.91 14.13
N ARG A 234 20.76 -32.39 12.91
CA ARG A 234 22.06 -31.89 12.41
C ARG A 234 22.49 -30.63 13.18
N LEU A 235 21.54 -29.75 13.46
CA LEU A 235 21.78 -28.48 14.15
C LEU A 235 22.11 -28.69 15.63
N LEU A 236 21.34 -29.54 16.32
CA LEU A 236 21.62 -29.95 17.70
C LEU A 236 22.98 -30.67 17.83
N ARG A 237 23.31 -31.57 16.89
CA ARG A 237 24.60 -32.27 16.89
C ARG A 237 25.79 -31.31 16.68
N ARG A 238 25.66 -30.30 15.82
CA ARG A 238 26.67 -29.22 15.69
C ARG A 238 26.85 -28.41 16.97
N LEU A 239 25.79 -28.22 17.74
CA LEU A 239 25.83 -27.57 19.05
C LEU A 239 26.38 -28.49 20.16
N GLY A 240 26.62 -29.78 19.86
CA GLY A 240 27.07 -30.78 20.84
C GLY A 240 25.97 -31.21 21.82
N ILE A 241 24.70 -31.10 21.41
CA ILE A 241 23.54 -31.50 22.18
C ILE A 241 22.96 -32.75 21.53
N GLU A 242 23.03 -33.89 22.22
CA GLU A 242 22.45 -35.14 21.75
C GLU A 242 21.06 -35.33 22.36
N LEU A 243 20.05 -35.42 21.50
CA LEU A 243 18.65 -35.53 21.90
C LEU A 243 17.97 -36.62 21.08
N GLU A 244 17.30 -37.56 21.74
CA GLU A 244 16.44 -38.53 21.09
C GLU A 244 15.22 -37.86 20.44
N ARG A 245 14.59 -38.52 19.46
CA ARG A 245 13.41 -37.98 18.74
C ARG A 245 12.24 -37.61 19.67
N ALA A 246 12.06 -38.33 20.78
CA ALA A 246 11.06 -38.00 21.79
C ALA A 246 11.41 -36.71 22.55
N GLY A 247 12.68 -36.55 22.93
CA GLY A 247 13.20 -35.31 23.51
C GLY A 247 13.09 -34.13 22.54
N GLN A 248 13.32 -34.34 21.24
CA GLN A 248 13.25 -33.26 20.23
C GLN A 248 11.83 -32.72 20.12
N ARG A 249 10.84 -33.62 20.12
CA ARG A 249 9.42 -33.25 20.15
C ARG A 249 9.03 -32.55 21.45
N ALA A 250 9.56 -32.99 22.58
CA ALA A 250 9.32 -32.35 23.88
C ALA A 250 9.95 -30.94 23.97
N VAL A 251 11.13 -30.73 23.39
CA VAL A 251 11.74 -29.40 23.30
C VAL A 251 10.94 -28.51 22.33
N ALA A 252 10.53 -29.04 21.18
CA ALA A 252 9.72 -28.32 20.22
C ALA A 252 8.36 -27.89 20.79
N SER A 253 7.78 -28.64 21.73
CA SER A 253 6.50 -28.27 22.35
C SER A 253 6.61 -27.17 23.41
N ILE A 254 7.78 -26.95 24.01
CA ILE A 254 8.00 -25.89 25.01
C ILE A 254 8.50 -24.58 24.41
N LEU A 255 9.07 -24.56 23.21
CA LEU A 255 9.52 -23.33 22.54
C LEU A 255 8.38 -22.32 22.24
N PRO A 256 7.17 -22.73 21.82
CA PRO A 256 6.05 -21.83 21.51
C PRO A 256 5.63 -20.83 22.60
N PRO A 257 5.46 -21.21 23.87
CA PRO A 257 5.13 -20.23 24.92
C PRO A 257 6.28 -19.24 25.14
N TYR A 258 7.54 -19.67 25.11
CA TYR A 258 8.69 -18.79 25.30
C TYR A 258 8.87 -17.81 24.16
N LEU A 259 8.79 -18.23 22.89
CA LEU A 259 8.92 -17.30 21.76
C LEU A 259 7.79 -16.26 21.75
N VAL A 260 6.56 -16.64 22.12
CA VAL A 260 5.44 -15.69 22.24
C VAL A 260 5.70 -14.74 23.40
N ALA A 261 6.16 -15.24 24.54
CA ALA A 261 6.52 -14.40 25.69
C ALA A 261 7.62 -13.40 25.32
N PHE A 262 8.69 -13.82 24.65
CA PHE A 262 9.77 -12.94 24.20
C PHE A 262 9.29 -11.89 23.19
N ALA A 263 8.45 -12.27 22.22
CA ALA A 263 7.87 -11.32 21.28
C ALA A 263 6.96 -10.29 21.97
N VAL A 264 6.12 -10.73 22.92
CA VAL A 264 5.24 -9.86 23.71
C VAL A 264 6.04 -8.95 24.63
N LEU A 265 7.08 -9.46 25.30
CA LEU A 265 7.99 -8.68 26.15
C LEU A 265 8.70 -7.59 25.34
N GLY A 266 9.18 -7.93 24.15
CA GLY A 266 9.78 -6.98 23.22
C GLY A 266 8.83 -5.85 22.89
N ILE A 267 7.60 -6.17 22.45
CA ILE A 267 6.56 -5.17 22.14
C ILE A 267 6.19 -4.34 23.38
N ALA A 268 5.85 -5.00 24.50
CA ALA A 268 5.38 -4.35 25.72
C ALA A 268 6.42 -3.39 26.30
N SER A 269 7.70 -3.73 26.20
CA SER A 269 8.79 -2.90 26.72
C SER A 269 8.96 -1.56 25.99
N THR A 270 8.44 -1.44 24.77
CA THR A 270 8.44 -0.16 24.03
C THR A 270 7.35 0.80 24.49
N GLY A 271 6.43 0.34 25.34
CA GLY A 271 5.22 1.06 25.72
C GLY A 271 4.33 1.42 24.53
N LEU A 272 4.53 0.76 23.38
CA LEU A 272 3.90 1.10 22.10
C LEU A 272 4.04 2.59 21.74
N ARG A 273 5.15 3.22 22.13
CA ARG A 273 5.44 4.61 21.78
C ARG A 273 6.00 4.67 20.37
N PRO A 274 5.23 5.17 19.38
CA PRO A 274 5.64 5.09 17.99
C PRO A 274 6.80 6.05 17.63
N ALA A 275 7.06 7.04 18.49
CA ALA A 275 8.23 7.92 18.37
C ALA A 275 9.57 7.19 18.61
N LEU A 276 9.57 6.07 19.35
CA LEU A 276 10.77 5.27 19.59
C LEU A 276 10.96 4.27 18.45
N LEU A 277 12.16 4.22 17.85
CA LEU A 277 12.53 3.23 16.83
C LEU A 277 12.33 1.79 17.30
N ALA A 278 12.41 1.56 18.60
CA ALA A 278 12.20 0.26 19.22
C ALA A 278 10.81 -0.32 18.96
N ALA A 279 9.75 0.50 18.94
CA ALA A 279 8.37 0.06 18.73
C ALA A 279 8.16 -0.61 17.36
N PRO A 280 8.42 0.05 16.21
CA PRO A 280 8.26 -0.60 14.91
C PRO A 280 9.22 -1.77 14.70
N VAL A 281 10.44 -1.72 15.23
CA VAL A 281 11.38 -2.83 15.09
C VAL A 281 10.92 -4.06 15.89
N SER A 282 10.44 -3.88 17.12
CA SER A 282 9.90 -4.99 17.94
C SER A 282 8.68 -5.66 17.30
N LEU A 283 7.76 -4.87 16.71
CA LEU A 283 6.62 -5.37 15.96
C LEU A 283 7.04 -6.06 14.65
N GLY A 284 8.05 -5.52 13.96
CA GLY A 284 8.69 -6.16 12.81
C GLY A 284 9.30 -7.52 13.16
N LEU A 285 10.03 -7.61 14.26
CA LEU A 285 10.60 -8.89 14.73
C LEU A 285 9.51 -9.88 15.13
N ALA A 286 8.46 -9.43 15.81
CA ALA A 286 7.32 -10.29 16.14
C ALA A 286 6.57 -10.79 14.89
N THR A 287 6.42 -9.97 13.84
CA THR A 287 5.84 -10.43 12.56
C THR A 287 6.72 -11.46 11.86
N VAL A 288 8.04 -11.33 11.92
CA VAL A 288 8.97 -12.36 11.43
C VAL A 288 8.79 -13.67 12.19
N VAL A 289 8.68 -13.62 13.53
CA VAL A 289 8.43 -14.80 14.38
C VAL A 289 7.18 -15.56 13.93
N PHE A 290 6.04 -14.87 13.81
CA PHE A 290 4.80 -15.51 13.37
C PHE A 290 4.85 -15.93 11.90
N GLY A 291 5.63 -15.23 11.06
CA GLY A 291 5.91 -15.61 9.67
C GLY A 291 6.62 -16.95 9.55
N ILE A 292 7.69 -17.15 10.32
CA ILE A 292 8.43 -18.43 10.37
C ILE A 292 7.49 -19.57 10.78
N ARG A 293 6.68 -19.36 11.83
CA ARG A 293 5.74 -20.39 12.32
C ARG A 293 4.59 -20.66 11.36
N ALA A 294 4.09 -19.63 10.69
CA ALA A 294 3.10 -19.76 9.63
C ALA A 294 3.63 -20.59 8.46
N ALA A 295 4.89 -20.38 8.05
CA ALA A 295 5.57 -21.19 7.04
C ALA A 295 5.83 -22.64 7.51
N GLY A 296 5.97 -22.86 8.82
CA GLY A 296 6.01 -24.18 9.45
C GLY A 296 4.65 -24.89 9.54
N GLY A 297 3.55 -24.30 9.06
CA GLY A 297 2.23 -24.92 8.98
C GLY A 297 1.23 -24.51 10.07
N SER A 298 1.65 -23.74 11.09
CA SER A 298 0.78 -23.32 12.20
C SER A 298 -0.42 -22.50 11.71
N ARG A 299 -1.64 -23.00 11.97
CA ARG A 299 -2.89 -22.28 11.64
C ARG A 299 -3.06 -21.03 12.49
N TRP A 300 -2.82 -21.11 13.80
CA TRP A 300 -2.93 -19.95 14.70
C TRP A 300 -1.95 -18.84 14.32
N SER A 301 -0.70 -19.18 14.02
CA SER A 301 0.32 -18.20 13.62
C SER A 301 0.00 -17.52 12.28
N ARG A 302 -0.68 -18.21 11.34
CA ARG A 302 -1.20 -17.58 10.12
C ARG A 302 -2.23 -16.49 10.41
N HIS A 303 -3.13 -16.72 11.36
CA HIS A 303 -4.12 -15.70 11.78
C HIS A 303 -3.45 -14.55 12.55
N ALA A 304 -2.54 -14.88 13.46
CA ALA A 304 -1.76 -13.87 14.20
C ALA A 304 -0.94 -12.99 13.25
N LEU A 305 -0.27 -13.57 12.25
CA LEU A 305 0.46 -12.84 11.22
C LEU A 305 -0.45 -11.90 10.42
N ALA A 306 -1.65 -12.35 10.06
CA ALA A 306 -2.60 -11.55 9.30
C ALA A 306 -3.03 -10.27 10.03
N GLY A 307 -3.15 -10.32 11.36
CA GLY A 307 -3.45 -9.15 12.19
C GLY A 307 -2.22 -8.31 12.55
N LEU A 308 -1.09 -8.97 12.86
CA LEU A 308 0.11 -8.29 13.33
C LEU A 308 0.87 -7.57 12.20
N LEU A 309 0.86 -8.11 10.98
CA LEU A 309 1.56 -7.51 9.83
C LEU A 309 1.06 -6.10 9.50
N PRO A 310 -0.26 -5.84 9.39
CA PRO A 310 -0.79 -4.48 9.31
C PRO A 310 -0.31 -3.57 10.44
N VAL A 311 -0.38 -4.03 11.70
CA VAL A 311 0.01 -3.23 12.88
C VAL A 311 1.49 -2.87 12.85
N ALA A 312 2.36 -3.83 12.54
CA ALA A 312 3.80 -3.58 12.43
C ALA A 312 4.12 -2.57 11.33
N LEU A 313 3.45 -2.70 10.17
CA LEU A 313 3.63 -1.79 9.06
C LEU A 313 3.12 -0.38 9.38
N HIS A 314 2.01 -0.27 10.10
CA HIS A 314 1.48 1.00 10.62
C HIS A 314 2.48 1.68 11.54
N PHE A 315 3.01 0.97 12.53
CA PHE A 315 4.01 1.54 13.43
C PHE A 315 5.28 1.95 12.70
N ALA A 316 5.74 1.16 11.72
CA ALA A 316 6.92 1.47 10.93
C ALA A 316 6.73 2.73 10.09
N LEU A 317 5.61 2.84 9.38
CA LEU A 317 5.29 4.00 8.55
C LEU A 317 4.96 5.23 9.38
N PHE A 318 4.30 5.08 10.54
CA PHE A 318 4.08 6.17 11.48
C PHE A 318 5.40 6.70 12.06
N HIS A 319 6.31 5.81 12.48
CA HIS A 319 7.65 6.22 12.93
C HIS A 319 8.42 6.95 11.83
N THR A 320 8.38 6.41 10.60
CA THR A 320 8.99 7.04 9.42
C THR A 320 8.39 8.42 9.16
N GLY A 321 7.06 8.54 9.25
CA GLY A 321 6.34 9.82 9.12
C GLY A 321 6.77 10.83 10.18
N ILE A 322 6.87 10.44 11.47
CA ILE A 322 7.40 11.33 12.52
C ILE A 322 8.79 11.85 12.15
N ARG A 323 9.69 10.95 11.72
CA ARG A 323 11.08 11.30 11.41
C ARG A 323 11.21 12.21 10.19
N LEU A 324 10.46 11.91 9.13
CA LEU A 324 10.51 12.66 7.87
C LEU A 324 9.73 13.97 7.91
N SER A 325 8.73 14.09 8.80
CA SER A 325 7.89 15.28 8.95
C SER A 325 8.16 16.06 10.25
N THR A 326 9.35 15.89 10.85
CA THR A 326 9.75 16.63 12.06
C THR A 326 9.72 18.14 11.77
N GLY A 327 9.04 18.91 12.64
CA GLY A 327 8.85 20.36 12.46
C GLY A 327 7.67 20.75 11.57
N ARG A 328 6.87 19.80 11.09
CA ARG A 328 5.64 20.03 10.30
C ARG A 328 4.37 19.70 11.09
N PRO A 329 3.17 20.11 10.63
CA PRO A 329 1.91 19.79 11.29
C PRO A 329 1.73 18.27 11.46
N PRO A 330 1.13 17.79 12.56
CA PRO A 330 1.01 16.36 12.84
C PRO A 330 0.21 15.57 11.78
N ALA A 331 -0.70 16.24 11.07
CA ALA A 331 -1.49 15.64 10.00
C ALA A 331 -0.66 15.25 8.75
N THR A 332 0.61 15.66 8.65
CA THR A 332 1.56 15.18 7.61
C THR A 332 1.87 13.69 7.69
N ILE A 333 1.51 13.03 8.79
CA ILE A 333 1.69 11.58 8.97
C ILE A 333 0.63 10.77 8.19
N LEU A 334 -0.51 11.39 7.82
CA LEU A 334 -1.65 10.71 7.21
C LEU A 334 -1.34 9.99 5.88
N PRO A 335 -0.51 10.51 4.95
CA PRO A 335 -0.08 9.77 3.77
C PRO A 335 0.65 8.46 4.08
N PHE A 336 1.46 8.45 5.15
CA PHE A 336 2.20 7.25 5.57
C PHE A 336 1.26 6.20 6.16
N LEU A 337 0.27 6.63 6.94
CA LEU A 337 -0.79 5.76 7.45
C LEU A 337 -1.63 5.16 6.32
N ALA A 338 -2.05 6.00 5.36
CA ALA A 338 -2.81 5.55 4.21
C ALA A 338 -2.04 4.48 3.41
N LEU A 339 -0.74 4.69 3.17
CA LEU A 339 0.11 3.69 2.52
C LEU A 339 0.19 2.39 3.32
N ALA A 340 0.27 2.47 4.66
CA ALA A 340 0.29 1.30 5.54
C ALA A 340 -1.00 0.49 5.40
N MET A 341 -2.16 1.15 5.42
CA MET A 341 -3.47 0.53 5.24
C MET A 341 -3.62 -0.10 3.85
N VAL A 342 -3.12 0.52 2.79
CA VAL A 342 -3.15 -0.04 1.43
C VAL A 342 -2.30 -1.31 1.33
N LEU A 343 -1.08 -1.28 1.86
CA LEU A 343 -0.19 -2.44 1.87
C LEU A 343 -0.78 -3.58 2.73
N ALA A 344 -1.39 -3.25 3.86
CA ALA A 344 -2.15 -4.19 4.68
C ALA A 344 -3.32 -4.81 3.92
N ALA A 345 -4.14 -4.00 3.24
CA ALA A 345 -5.26 -4.46 2.42
C ALA A 345 -4.80 -5.45 1.33
N MET A 346 -3.72 -5.12 0.60
CA MET A 346 -3.14 -6.00 -0.41
C MET A 346 -2.57 -7.30 0.18
N GLY A 347 -1.91 -7.22 1.35
CA GLY A 347 -1.37 -8.37 2.06
C GLY A 347 -2.46 -9.35 2.51
N VAL A 348 -3.51 -8.83 3.14
CA VAL A 348 -4.67 -9.63 3.58
C VAL A 348 -5.42 -10.23 2.39
N GLU A 349 -5.58 -9.48 1.30
CA GLU A 349 -6.19 -10.00 0.07
C GLU A 349 -5.37 -11.15 -0.56
N ARG A 350 -4.04 -11.04 -0.52
CA ARG A 350 -3.15 -12.12 -0.97
C ARG A 350 -3.26 -13.36 -0.09
N LEU A 351 -3.42 -13.18 1.22
CA LEU A 351 -3.67 -14.28 2.15
C LEU A 351 -5.05 -14.91 1.92
N ALA A 352 -6.09 -14.09 1.74
CA ALA A 352 -7.46 -14.55 1.49
C ALA A 352 -7.53 -15.45 0.24
N ARG A 353 -6.78 -15.13 -0.82
CA ARG A 353 -6.68 -15.97 -2.02
C ARG A 353 -5.99 -17.32 -1.82
N LYS A 354 -5.17 -17.47 -0.77
CA LYS A 354 -4.50 -18.73 -0.41
C LYS A 354 -5.32 -19.60 0.55
N LEU A 355 -6.38 -19.05 1.14
CA LEU A 355 -7.26 -19.81 2.03
C LEU A 355 -8.28 -20.60 1.21
N GLU A 356 -8.63 -21.80 1.68
CA GLU A 356 -9.71 -22.59 1.12
C GLU A 356 -11.05 -21.84 1.20
N SER A 357 -11.94 -22.11 0.24
CA SER A 357 -13.25 -21.50 0.16
C SER A 357 -14.06 -21.78 1.42
N GLY A 358 -14.27 -20.74 2.25
CA GLY A 358 -14.86 -20.91 3.57
C GLY A 358 -15.07 -19.61 4.35
N PRO A 359 -15.50 -19.69 5.63
CA PRO A 359 -15.74 -18.52 6.47
C PRO A 359 -14.48 -17.69 6.71
N ALA A 360 -13.31 -18.34 6.82
CA ALA A 360 -12.02 -17.68 7.01
C ALA A 360 -11.62 -16.79 5.81
N GLN A 361 -11.80 -17.30 4.58
CA GLN A 361 -11.57 -16.52 3.36
C GLN A 361 -12.50 -15.31 3.29
N ARG A 362 -13.79 -15.48 3.61
CA ARG A 362 -14.78 -14.38 3.61
C ARG A 362 -14.47 -13.32 4.66
N HIS A 363 -14.00 -13.74 5.83
CA HIS A 363 -13.58 -12.81 6.89
C HIS A 363 -12.35 -12.01 6.46
N ALA A 364 -11.28 -12.68 6.01
CA ALA A 364 -10.07 -12.02 5.51
C ALA A 364 -10.38 -11.04 4.36
N SER A 365 -11.25 -11.44 3.44
CA SER A 365 -11.70 -10.58 2.33
C SER A 365 -12.43 -9.33 2.85
N ARG A 366 -13.26 -9.43 3.90
CA ARG A 366 -13.92 -8.26 4.51
C ARG A 366 -12.91 -7.34 5.20
N VAL A 367 -11.97 -7.91 5.95
CA VAL A 367 -10.90 -7.14 6.61
C VAL A 367 -10.07 -6.35 5.59
N ALA A 368 -9.73 -6.94 4.44
CA ALA A 368 -9.02 -6.24 3.37
C ALA A 368 -9.79 -5.02 2.82
N LEU A 369 -11.13 -5.08 2.74
CA LEU A 369 -11.95 -3.92 2.34
C LEU A 369 -11.97 -2.84 3.41
N VAL A 370 -12.05 -3.22 4.68
CA VAL A 370 -11.99 -2.27 5.80
C VAL A 370 -10.66 -1.51 5.78
N TYR A 371 -9.54 -2.19 5.58
CA TYR A 371 -8.25 -1.53 5.43
C TYR A 371 -8.17 -0.62 4.21
N ALA A 372 -8.72 -1.02 3.06
CA ALA A 372 -8.78 -0.14 1.89
C ALA A 372 -9.67 1.10 2.14
N ALA A 373 -10.77 0.96 2.89
CA ALA A 373 -11.63 2.08 3.25
C ALA A 373 -10.95 3.04 4.24
N LEU A 374 -10.25 2.51 5.24
CA LEU A 374 -9.44 3.30 6.17
C LEU A 374 -8.32 4.04 5.45
N ALA A 375 -7.62 3.37 4.52
CA ALA A 375 -6.62 4.01 3.67
C ALA A 375 -7.19 5.21 2.90
N ALA A 376 -8.36 5.04 2.28
CA ALA A 376 -9.02 6.11 1.55
C ALA A 376 -9.39 7.28 2.49
N GLY A 377 -9.92 6.98 3.68
CA GLY A 377 -10.26 7.99 4.68
C GLY A 377 -9.05 8.77 5.19
N GLU A 378 -7.97 8.08 5.55
CA GLU A 378 -6.71 8.70 5.98
C GLU A 378 -6.09 9.54 4.86
N TRP A 379 -6.12 9.06 3.62
CA TRP A 379 -5.61 9.79 2.47
C TRP A 379 -6.40 11.08 2.20
N ILE A 380 -7.74 10.99 2.19
CA ILE A 380 -8.63 12.16 2.02
C ILE A 380 -8.40 13.17 3.16
N ALA A 381 -8.34 12.70 4.41
CA ALA A 381 -8.07 13.55 5.56
C ALA A 381 -6.70 14.23 5.45
N GLY A 382 -5.66 13.51 4.99
CA GLY A 382 -4.34 14.07 4.77
C GLY A 382 -4.36 15.21 3.76
N LEU A 383 -5.06 15.02 2.64
CA LEU A 383 -5.20 16.04 1.61
C LEU A 383 -5.97 17.28 2.07
N ALA A 384 -6.99 17.09 2.91
CA ALA A 384 -7.81 18.19 3.41
C ALA A 384 -7.08 19.04 4.46
N LEU A 385 -6.19 18.42 5.25
CA LEU A 385 -5.59 19.06 6.43
C LEU A 385 -4.23 19.71 6.16
N VAL A 386 -3.43 19.19 5.21
CA VAL A 386 -2.04 19.66 5.03
C VAL A 386 -1.59 19.69 3.58
N ARG A 387 -0.65 20.60 3.27
CA ARG A 387 0.13 20.63 2.04
C ARG A 387 1.33 19.68 2.14
N PHE A 388 1.42 18.70 1.24
CA PHE A 388 2.48 17.70 1.24
C PHE A 388 3.77 18.24 0.65
N GLY A 389 4.90 17.99 1.33
CA GLY A 389 6.24 18.15 0.78
C GLY A 389 6.67 16.95 -0.08
N GLY A 390 7.90 16.95 -0.60
CA GLY A 390 8.36 15.94 -1.57
C GLY A 390 8.18 14.48 -1.14
N THR A 391 8.60 14.13 0.08
CA THR A 391 8.48 12.76 0.61
C THR A 391 7.03 12.38 0.91
N GLU A 392 6.25 13.29 1.49
CA GLU A 392 4.83 13.12 1.81
C GLU A 392 4.01 12.96 0.52
N LEU A 393 4.33 13.73 -0.52
CA LEU A 393 3.67 13.67 -1.83
C LEU A 393 3.96 12.36 -2.56
N ALA A 394 5.22 11.90 -2.53
CA ALA A 394 5.60 10.60 -3.08
C ALA A 394 4.85 9.46 -2.35
N THR A 395 4.79 9.54 -1.01
CA THR A 395 4.07 8.55 -0.19
C THR A 395 2.56 8.58 -0.46
N SER A 396 1.96 9.77 -0.57
CA SER A 396 0.56 9.96 -0.93
C SER A 396 0.24 9.38 -2.32
N THR A 397 1.13 9.60 -3.28
CA THR A 397 1.03 9.06 -4.65
C THR A 397 1.08 7.53 -4.65
N LEU A 398 2.00 6.93 -3.89
CA LEU A 398 2.06 5.47 -3.74
C LEU A 398 0.81 4.91 -3.05
N ALA A 399 0.28 5.60 -2.04
CA ALA A 399 -0.93 5.18 -1.35
C ALA A 399 -2.13 5.13 -2.31
N ILE A 400 -2.40 6.22 -3.04
CA ILE A 400 -3.56 6.26 -3.95
C ILE A 400 -3.39 5.31 -5.16
N LEU A 401 -2.19 5.16 -5.71
CA LEU A 401 -1.91 4.18 -6.76
C LEU A 401 -2.13 2.75 -6.27
N GLY A 402 -1.68 2.45 -5.05
CA GLY A 402 -1.90 1.14 -4.44
C GLY A 402 -3.39 0.89 -4.15
N LEU A 403 -4.15 1.91 -3.76
CA LEU A 403 -5.60 1.83 -3.60
C LEU A 403 -6.32 1.56 -4.94
N THR A 404 -5.95 2.30 -5.99
CA THR A 404 -6.42 2.05 -7.37
C THR A 404 -6.15 0.60 -7.78
N TRP A 405 -4.91 0.15 -7.60
CA TRP A 405 -4.51 -1.22 -7.94
C TRP A 405 -5.31 -2.27 -7.17
N PHE A 406 -5.45 -2.10 -5.85
CA PHE A 406 -6.24 -2.98 -5.00
C PHE A 406 -7.68 -3.09 -5.48
N CYS A 407 -8.35 -1.94 -5.68
CA CYS A 407 -9.74 -1.87 -6.11
C CYS A 407 -9.96 -2.50 -7.50
N VAL A 408 -9.10 -2.19 -8.48
CA VAL A 408 -9.20 -2.75 -9.85
C VAL A 408 -8.95 -4.25 -9.85
N ARG A 409 -7.90 -4.73 -9.17
CA ARG A 409 -7.59 -6.17 -9.09
C ARG A 409 -8.70 -6.95 -8.41
N ARG A 410 -9.31 -6.37 -7.37
CA ARG A 410 -10.40 -7.02 -6.66
C ARG A 410 -11.71 -6.97 -7.42
N ALA A 411 -11.99 -5.89 -8.16
CA ALA A 411 -13.12 -5.81 -9.07
C ALA A 411 -13.01 -6.87 -10.18
N GLN A 412 -11.81 -7.08 -10.71
CA GLN A 412 -11.53 -8.16 -11.67
C GLN A 412 -11.81 -9.54 -11.07
N ALA A 413 -11.36 -9.79 -9.83
CA ALA A 413 -11.49 -11.10 -9.18
C ALA A 413 -12.93 -11.42 -8.74
N THR A 414 -13.69 -10.42 -8.31
CA THR A 414 -15.04 -10.60 -7.74
C THR A 414 -16.17 -10.24 -8.70
N GLY A 415 -15.86 -9.64 -9.85
CA GLY A 415 -16.87 -9.10 -10.77
C GLY A 415 -17.60 -7.85 -10.23
N SER A 416 -17.13 -7.26 -9.13
CA SER A 416 -17.79 -6.14 -8.45
C SER A 416 -17.59 -4.82 -9.19
N ARG A 417 -18.69 -4.29 -9.76
CA ARG A 417 -18.71 -2.97 -10.42
C ARG A 417 -18.41 -1.80 -9.48
N PRO A 418 -18.95 -1.74 -8.24
CA PRO A 418 -18.64 -0.64 -7.31
C PRO A 418 -17.15 -0.49 -7.02
N LEU A 419 -16.42 -1.61 -6.90
CA LEU A 419 -14.97 -1.57 -6.68
C LEU A 419 -14.21 -1.06 -7.90
N ALA A 420 -14.68 -1.34 -9.11
CA ALA A 420 -14.11 -0.79 -10.33
C ALA A 420 -14.31 0.74 -10.40
N TYR A 421 -15.50 1.25 -10.04
CA TYR A 421 -15.72 2.70 -9.89
C TYR A 421 -14.79 3.31 -8.86
N ALA A 422 -14.65 2.70 -7.69
CA ALA A 422 -13.74 3.18 -6.65
C ALA A 422 -12.27 3.22 -7.13
N GLY A 423 -11.84 2.22 -7.89
CA GLY A 423 -10.48 2.17 -8.46
C GLY A 423 -10.22 3.28 -9.47
N PHE A 424 -11.13 3.50 -10.42
CA PHE A 424 -11.00 4.60 -11.39
C PHE A 424 -11.16 5.97 -10.76
N ALA A 425 -12.06 6.13 -9.77
CA ALA A 425 -12.19 7.35 -8.99
C ALA A 425 -10.90 7.66 -8.22
N ALA A 426 -10.28 6.66 -7.58
CA ALA A 426 -8.98 6.83 -6.91
C ALA A 426 -7.88 7.26 -7.90
N PHE A 427 -7.90 6.74 -9.14
CA PHE A 427 -6.94 7.12 -10.16
C PHE A 427 -7.13 8.58 -10.62
N VAL A 428 -8.38 9.03 -10.78
CA VAL A 428 -8.67 10.45 -11.06
C VAL A 428 -8.30 11.33 -9.86
N ALA A 429 -8.56 10.85 -8.64
CA ALA A 429 -8.22 11.56 -7.41
C ALA A 429 -6.71 11.77 -7.25
N LEU A 430 -5.87 10.88 -7.79
CA LEU A 430 -4.42 11.10 -7.88
C LEU A 430 -4.06 12.35 -8.70
N TYR A 431 -4.70 12.56 -9.85
CA TYR A 431 -4.45 13.78 -10.63
C TYR A 431 -4.87 15.02 -9.84
N LEU A 432 -6.07 14.99 -9.26
CA LEU A 432 -6.59 16.10 -8.46
C LEU A 432 -5.70 16.38 -7.24
N SER A 433 -5.16 15.35 -6.59
CA SER A 433 -4.24 15.54 -5.47
C SER A 433 -2.94 16.20 -5.91
N LEU A 434 -2.33 15.75 -7.01
CA LEU A 434 -1.12 16.38 -7.56
C LEU A 434 -1.40 17.84 -7.95
N ARG A 435 -2.52 18.11 -8.63
CA ARG A 435 -2.96 19.45 -9.03
C ARG A 435 -3.11 20.38 -7.84
N VAL A 436 -3.79 19.93 -6.79
CA VAL A 436 -4.00 20.71 -5.56
C VAL A 436 -2.68 20.94 -4.86
N GLN A 437 -1.85 19.90 -4.69
CA GLN A 437 -0.67 19.94 -3.80
C GLN A 437 0.53 20.68 -4.39
N THR A 438 0.82 20.47 -5.68
CA THR A 438 2.02 21.03 -6.33
C THR A 438 1.80 22.38 -6.99
N GLY A 439 0.55 22.75 -7.27
CA GLY A 439 0.25 23.93 -8.08
C GLY A 439 0.80 23.83 -9.51
N LEU A 440 1.10 22.61 -10.01
CA LEU A 440 1.76 22.36 -11.31
C LEU A 440 1.11 23.09 -12.50
N PHE A 441 -0.16 23.48 -12.36
CA PHE A 441 -0.99 24.07 -13.40
C PHE A 441 -1.73 25.34 -12.94
N GLY A 442 -1.21 26.05 -11.93
CA GLY A 442 -1.76 27.32 -11.41
C GLY A 442 -2.28 27.24 -9.98
N ALA A 443 -2.87 28.31 -9.46
CA ALA A 443 -3.52 28.28 -8.14
C ALA A 443 -4.72 27.31 -8.15
N ALA A 444 -5.01 26.64 -7.03
CA ALA A 444 -6.06 25.63 -6.95
C ALA A 444 -7.50 26.20 -7.11
N ALA A 445 -7.66 27.52 -7.03
CA ALA A 445 -8.93 28.22 -7.15
C ALA A 445 -9.20 28.80 -8.55
N GLU A 446 -8.22 28.77 -9.45
CA GLU A 446 -8.35 29.32 -10.80
C GLU A 446 -8.68 28.19 -11.78
N ARG A 447 -9.63 28.47 -12.70
CA ARG A 447 -9.87 27.59 -13.85
C ARG A 447 -8.57 27.54 -14.66
N SER A 448 -8.10 26.33 -14.92
CA SER A 448 -6.86 26.13 -15.67
C SER A 448 -7.18 25.41 -16.97
N ASP A 449 -6.66 25.95 -18.08
CA ASP A 449 -6.67 25.29 -19.38
C ASP A 449 -6.08 23.87 -19.32
N ALA A 450 -5.13 23.64 -18.40
CA ALA A 450 -4.57 22.32 -18.17
C ALA A 450 -5.59 21.33 -17.61
N ASP A 451 -6.51 21.76 -16.73
CA ASP A 451 -7.54 20.89 -16.15
C ASP A 451 -8.60 20.50 -17.20
N THR A 452 -8.94 21.44 -18.09
CA THR A 452 -9.77 21.23 -19.27
C THR A 452 -9.16 20.17 -20.19
N LEU A 453 -7.88 20.31 -20.54
CA LEU A 453 -7.16 19.35 -21.38
C LEU A 453 -6.91 18.02 -20.68
N ALA A 454 -6.67 18.02 -19.37
CA ALA A 454 -6.54 16.80 -18.58
C ALA A 454 -7.82 15.96 -18.63
N GLY A 455 -9.00 16.59 -18.55
CA GLY A 455 -10.29 15.93 -18.74
C GLY A 455 -10.37 15.19 -20.08
N LEU A 456 -9.86 15.80 -21.16
CA LEU A 456 -9.76 15.15 -22.48
C LEU A 456 -8.79 13.96 -22.49
N VAL A 457 -7.58 14.15 -21.93
CA VAL A 457 -6.56 13.10 -21.86
C VAL A 457 -7.05 11.89 -21.07
N PHE A 458 -7.68 12.13 -19.91
CA PHE A 458 -8.31 11.06 -19.13
C PHE A 458 -9.44 10.40 -19.90
N GLY A 459 -10.24 11.18 -20.63
CA GLY A 459 -11.25 10.64 -21.54
C GLY A 459 -10.67 9.60 -22.52
N PHE A 460 -9.62 9.97 -23.26
CA PHE A 460 -8.96 9.05 -24.21
C PHE A 460 -8.29 7.87 -23.52
N LEU A 461 -7.66 8.09 -22.36
CA LEU A 461 -7.06 7.02 -21.57
C LEU A 461 -8.11 5.97 -21.17
N PHE A 462 -9.24 6.42 -20.61
CA PHE A 462 -10.32 5.52 -20.20
C PHE A 462 -11.04 4.88 -21.39
N LEU A 463 -11.09 5.54 -22.56
CA LEU A 463 -11.57 4.92 -23.79
C LEU A 463 -10.65 3.77 -24.23
N GLY A 464 -9.33 3.97 -24.16
CA GLY A 464 -8.33 2.92 -24.43
C GLY A 464 -8.47 1.76 -23.45
N VAL A 465 -8.60 2.04 -22.16
CA VAL A 465 -8.87 1.03 -21.11
C VAL A 465 -10.17 0.30 -21.40
N HIS A 466 -11.25 1.00 -21.74
CA HIS A 466 -12.54 0.40 -22.10
C HIS A 466 -12.39 -0.57 -23.28
N ALA A 467 -11.73 -0.15 -24.35
CA ALA A 467 -11.50 -1.00 -25.53
C ALA A 467 -10.68 -2.25 -25.18
N ALA A 468 -9.61 -2.10 -24.40
CA ALA A 468 -8.76 -3.22 -23.97
C ALA A 468 -9.52 -4.21 -23.08
N VAL A 469 -10.20 -3.70 -22.04
CA VAL A 469 -10.96 -4.51 -21.08
C VAL A 469 -12.15 -5.21 -21.73
N LYS A 470 -12.81 -4.56 -22.71
CA LYS A 470 -13.88 -5.14 -23.51
C LYS A 470 -13.37 -6.31 -24.37
N ARG A 471 -12.21 -6.17 -25.00
CA ARG A 471 -11.56 -7.27 -25.77
C ARG A 471 -11.21 -8.46 -24.87
N LEU A 472 -10.85 -8.21 -23.61
CA LEU A 472 -10.54 -9.24 -22.62
C LEU A 472 -11.79 -9.86 -21.95
N GLY A 473 -13.01 -9.42 -22.30
CA GLY A 473 -14.25 -9.96 -21.72
C GLY A 473 -14.50 -9.58 -20.25
N LEU A 474 -13.79 -8.60 -19.71
CA LEU A 474 -13.86 -8.20 -18.29
C LEU A 474 -15.00 -7.20 -18.03
N GLN A 475 -16.24 -7.69 -18.04
CA GLN A 475 -17.44 -6.82 -17.97
C GLN A 475 -17.52 -5.92 -16.73
N ALA A 476 -16.97 -6.36 -15.59
CA ALA A 476 -17.00 -5.59 -14.34
C ALA A 476 -16.21 -4.27 -14.44
N LEU A 477 -15.18 -4.23 -15.30
CA LEU A 477 -14.32 -3.08 -15.53
C LEU A 477 -14.73 -2.29 -16.78
N SER A 478 -15.37 -2.92 -17.77
CA SER A 478 -15.68 -2.29 -19.05
C SER A 478 -16.70 -1.16 -18.93
N GLU A 479 -17.76 -1.35 -18.15
CA GLU A 479 -18.82 -0.34 -17.96
C GLU A 479 -18.31 0.88 -17.16
N PRO A 480 -17.60 0.73 -16.03
CA PRO A 480 -16.99 1.88 -15.36
C PRO A 480 -16.00 2.63 -16.26
N ALA A 481 -15.13 1.92 -17.00
CA ALA A 481 -14.18 2.56 -17.91
C ALA A 481 -14.89 3.37 -19.00
N ARG A 482 -15.98 2.83 -19.56
CA ARG A 482 -16.85 3.53 -20.52
C ARG A 482 -17.44 4.81 -19.93
N ARG A 483 -17.97 4.75 -18.71
CA ARG A 483 -18.56 5.94 -18.06
C ARG A 483 -17.50 6.99 -17.76
N PHE A 484 -16.33 6.62 -17.26
CA PHE A 484 -15.24 7.57 -17.05
C PHE A 484 -14.74 8.16 -18.38
N ALA A 485 -14.68 7.37 -19.45
CA ALA A 485 -14.36 7.88 -20.78
C ALA A 485 -15.34 8.98 -21.23
N LEU A 486 -16.63 8.83 -20.94
CA LEU A 486 -17.66 9.83 -21.28
C LEU A 486 -17.66 11.03 -20.32
N LEU A 487 -17.47 10.81 -19.02
CA LEU A 487 -17.62 11.84 -18.00
C LEU A 487 -16.41 12.78 -17.91
N MET A 488 -15.18 12.29 -18.11
CA MET A 488 -13.97 13.11 -17.95
C MET A 488 -13.89 14.30 -18.94
N PRO A 489 -14.18 14.15 -20.24
CA PRO A 489 -14.24 15.29 -21.16
C PRO A 489 -15.36 16.27 -20.82
N ILE A 490 -16.52 15.77 -20.35
CA ILE A 490 -17.62 16.63 -19.90
C ILE A 490 -17.19 17.43 -18.66
N ALA A 491 -16.50 16.78 -17.71
CA ALA A 491 -15.92 17.47 -16.56
C ALA A 491 -14.91 18.54 -17.01
N GLY A 492 -14.07 18.26 -18.00
CA GLY A 492 -13.21 19.26 -18.63
C GLY A 492 -13.99 20.40 -19.27
N ALA A 493 -15.11 20.11 -19.93
CA ALA A 493 -15.97 21.14 -20.55
C ALA A 493 -16.66 22.04 -19.52
N LEU A 494 -16.99 21.52 -18.33
CA LEU A 494 -17.54 22.32 -17.22
C LEU A 494 -16.51 23.27 -16.61
N LEU A 495 -15.22 22.99 -16.79
CA LEU A 495 -14.11 23.84 -16.34
C LEU A 495 -13.70 24.89 -17.37
N LEU A 496 -14.30 24.83 -18.56
CA LEU A 496 -14.04 25.77 -19.65
C LEU A 496 -14.36 27.21 -19.22
N GLU A 497 -13.49 28.15 -19.61
CA GLU A 497 -13.81 29.56 -19.53
C GLU A 497 -14.88 29.95 -20.56
N PRO A 498 -15.75 30.94 -20.27
CA PRO A 498 -16.78 31.37 -21.22
C PRO A 498 -16.20 32.00 -22.49
N GLU A 499 -14.98 32.52 -22.43
CA GLU A 499 -14.32 33.17 -23.54
C GLU A 499 -13.78 32.17 -24.59
N PRO A 500 -13.76 32.53 -25.89
CA PRO A 500 -13.22 31.66 -26.93
C PRO A 500 -11.72 31.37 -26.74
N SER A 501 -11.39 30.17 -26.26
CA SER A 501 -10.03 29.69 -26.02
C SER A 501 -9.60 28.56 -26.97
N LEU A 502 -8.28 28.41 -27.19
CA LEU A 502 -7.73 27.31 -28.00
C LEU A 502 -8.00 25.97 -27.33
N SER A 503 -7.81 25.96 -26.02
CA SER A 503 -8.00 24.79 -25.15
C SER A 503 -9.44 24.29 -25.23
N GLY A 504 -10.43 25.19 -25.33
CA GLY A 504 -11.83 24.82 -25.56
C GLY A 504 -12.11 24.26 -26.95
N ALA A 505 -11.55 24.87 -27.99
CA ALA A 505 -11.65 24.33 -29.34
C ALA A 505 -11.03 22.92 -29.43
N LEU A 506 -9.85 22.72 -28.82
CA LEU A 506 -9.16 21.42 -28.74
C LEU A 506 -9.95 20.39 -27.94
N LEU A 507 -10.55 20.80 -26.80
CA LEU A 507 -11.41 19.92 -26.01
C LEU A 507 -12.62 19.45 -26.81
N LEU A 508 -13.36 20.37 -27.44
CA LEU A 508 -14.55 20.05 -28.23
C LEU A 508 -14.22 19.18 -29.44
N PHE A 509 -13.10 19.46 -30.11
CA PHE A 509 -12.60 18.62 -31.19
C PHE A 509 -12.23 17.22 -30.67
N GLY A 510 -11.55 17.15 -29.53
CA GLY A 510 -11.21 15.90 -28.88
C GLY A 510 -12.43 15.09 -28.47
N ILE A 511 -13.48 15.73 -27.93
CA ILE A 511 -14.78 15.11 -27.63
C ILE A 511 -15.39 14.52 -28.90
N ALA A 512 -15.35 15.25 -30.02
CA ALA A 512 -15.87 14.74 -31.30
C ALA A 512 -15.14 13.48 -31.76
N VAL A 513 -13.80 13.49 -31.71
CA VAL A 513 -12.97 12.32 -32.04
C VAL A 513 -13.27 11.15 -31.10
N GLN A 514 -13.37 11.41 -29.81
CA GLN A 514 -13.59 10.38 -28.81
C GLN A 514 -14.99 9.75 -28.90
N LEU A 515 -16.04 10.54 -29.13
CA LEU A 515 -17.40 10.02 -29.35
C LEU A 515 -17.47 9.18 -30.63
N THR A 516 -16.74 9.57 -31.68
CA THR A 516 -16.59 8.79 -32.91
C THR A 516 -15.84 7.47 -32.67
N ALA A 517 -14.78 7.51 -31.87
CA ALA A 517 -14.02 6.31 -31.51
C ALA A 517 -14.84 5.37 -30.61
N LEU A 518 -15.60 5.91 -29.64
CA LEU A 518 -16.50 5.13 -28.79
C LEU A 518 -17.62 4.47 -29.62
N SER A 519 -18.20 5.21 -30.57
CA SER A 519 -19.16 4.71 -31.55
C SER A 519 -18.62 3.48 -32.31
N ALA A 520 -17.38 3.58 -32.78
CA ALA A 520 -16.70 2.49 -33.49
C ALA A 520 -16.43 1.28 -32.58
N VAL A 521 -16.07 1.49 -31.31
CA VAL A 521 -15.85 0.41 -30.35
C VAL A 521 -17.16 -0.27 -29.93
N GLU A 522 -18.28 0.46 -29.86
CA GLU A 522 -19.57 -0.04 -29.39
C GLU A 522 -20.50 -0.57 -30.48
N ASN A 523 -20.19 -0.35 -31.76
CA ASN A 523 -21.12 -0.60 -32.88
C ASN A 523 -22.48 0.08 -32.69
N ARG A 524 -22.53 1.19 -31.92
CA ARG A 524 -23.74 1.99 -31.63
C ARG A 524 -23.52 3.40 -32.15
N GLY A 525 -23.91 3.63 -33.41
CA GLY A 525 -23.34 4.73 -34.18
C GLY A 525 -24.12 6.03 -34.31
N LYS A 526 -25.46 6.01 -34.18
CA LYS A 526 -26.26 7.17 -34.64
C LYS A 526 -26.17 8.38 -33.70
N VAL A 527 -26.42 8.18 -32.40
CA VAL A 527 -26.46 9.28 -31.42
C VAL A 527 -25.06 9.86 -31.18
N SER A 528 -24.06 8.99 -31.03
CA SER A 528 -22.65 9.37 -30.87
C SER A 528 -22.12 10.13 -32.09
N GLY A 529 -22.50 9.73 -33.31
CA GLY A 529 -22.14 10.44 -34.54
C GLY A 529 -22.73 11.85 -34.63
N VAL A 530 -24.00 12.03 -34.23
CA VAL A 530 -24.63 13.37 -34.19
C VAL A 530 -23.96 14.25 -33.14
N LEU A 531 -23.74 13.73 -31.92
CA LEU A 531 -23.06 14.47 -30.85
C LEU A 531 -21.62 14.83 -31.23
N ALA A 532 -20.90 13.92 -31.92
CA ALA A 532 -19.58 14.20 -32.44
C ALA A 532 -19.59 15.31 -33.51
N ALA A 533 -20.56 15.30 -34.43
CA ALA A 533 -20.69 16.36 -35.41
C ALA A 533 -21.02 17.72 -34.77
N VAL A 534 -21.88 17.74 -33.75
CA VAL A 534 -22.17 18.96 -32.98
C VAL A 534 -20.90 19.48 -32.30
N ALA A 535 -20.18 18.61 -31.57
CA ALA A 535 -18.94 18.98 -30.90
C ALA A 535 -17.85 19.48 -31.88
N PHE A 536 -17.73 18.86 -33.06
CA PHE A 536 -16.80 19.28 -34.11
C PHE A 536 -17.13 20.67 -34.66
N ASN A 537 -18.41 20.95 -34.95
CA ASN A 537 -18.80 22.28 -35.43
C ASN A 537 -18.64 23.37 -34.36
N LEU A 538 -18.94 23.04 -33.09
CA LEU A 538 -18.66 23.93 -31.96
C LEU A 538 -17.16 24.20 -31.79
N ALA A 539 -16.31 23.20 -31.99
CA ALA A 539 -14.86 23.37 -31.96
C ALA A 539 -14.36 24.34 -33.03
N LEU A 540 -14.87 24.20 -34.27
CA LEU A 540 -14.57 25.12 -35.36
C LEU A 540 -15.08 26.53 -35.07
N ALA A 541 -16.32 26.65 -34.59
CA ALA A 541 -16.90 27.95 -34.23
C ALA A 541 -16.04 28.66 -33.18
N MET A 542 -15.60 27.94 -32.15
CA MET A 542 -14.76 28.47 -31.09
C MET A 542 -13.36 28.87 -31.61
N LEU A 543 -12.80 28.10 -32.55
CA LEU A 543 -11.54 28.45 -33.21
C LEU A 543 -11.66 29.74 -34.04
N TRP A 544 -12.75 29.89 -34.79
CA TRP A 544 -13.01 31.10 -35.59
C TRP A 544 -13.18 32.34 -34.72
N LEU A 545 -14.04 32.25 -33.70
CA LEU A 545 -14.24 33.33 -32.74
C LEU A 545 -12.92 33.74 -32.05
N ARG A 546 -12.10 32.77 -31.64
CA ARG A 546 -10.79 33.05 -31.03
C ARG A 546 -9.81 33.71 -31.99
N SER A 547 -9.78 33.28 -33.24
CA SER A 547 -8.85 33.82 -34.24
C SER A 547 -9.17 35.26 -34.66
N GLY A 548 -10.33 35.80 -34.23
CA GLY A 548 -10.85 37.07 -34.70
C GLY A 548 -11.38 37.02 -36.13
N ILE A 549 -11.32 35.85 -36.78
CA ILE A 549 -11.79 35.61 -38.15
C ILE A 549 -13.26 35.15 -38.08
N GLY A 550 -14.11 35.84 -37.33
CA GLY A 550 -15.52 35.45 -37.23
C GLY A 550 -16.34 36.30 -36.27
N GLY A 551 -17.60 36.53 -36.65
CA GLY A 551 -18.59 37.27 -35.87
C GLY A 551 -20.01 37.06 -36.39
N ALA A 552 -20.97 37.83 -35.90
CA ALA A 552 -22.39 37.69 -36.29
C ALA A 552 -22.65 37.86 -37.80
N HIS A 553 -21.76 38.56 -38.51
CA HIS A 553 -21.88 38.86 -39.93
C HIS A 553 -21.24 37.79 -40.84
N ASP A 554 -20.39 36.91 -40.30
CA ASP A 554 -19.68 35.87 -41.06
C ASP A 554 -20.33 34.50 -40.92
N ALA A 555 -21.66 34.45 -41.09
CA ALA A 555 -22.45 33.22 -40.96
C ALA A 555 -21.90 32.06 -41.82
N GLN A 556 -21.26 32.37 -42.95
CA GLN A 556 -20.61 31.40 -43.85
C GLN A 556 -19.58 30.51 -43.14
N LEU A 557 -18.82 31.03 -42.17
CA LEU A 557 -17.77 30.28 -41.48
C LEU A 557 -18.33 29.21 -40.53
N TYR A 558 -19.59 29.35 -40.11
CA TYR A 558 -20.28 28.41 -39.23
C TYR A 558 -21.20 27.47 -40.01
N VAL A 559 -21.92 27.99 -41.01
CA VAL A 559 -22.91 27.24 -41.78
C VAL A 559 -22.27 26.29 -42.80
N ILE A 560 -21.15 26.66 -43.42
CA ILE A 560 -20.47 25.80 -44.40
C ILE A 560 -19.95 24.50 -43.75
N PRO A 561 -19.18 24.55 -42.63
CA PRO A 561 -18.78 23.32 -41.94
C PRO A 561 -19.97 22.50 -41.44
N ALA A 562 -21.01 23.15 -40.91
CA ALA A 562 -22.21 22.46 -40.45
C ALA A 562 -22.90 21.72 -41.61
N GLY A 563 -23.07 22.37 -42.76
CA GLY A 563 -23.63 21.76 -43.96
C GLY A 563 -22.77 20.60 -44.49
N ALA A 564 -21.44 20.73 -44.44
CA ALA A 564 -20.51 19.67 -44.84
C ALA A 564 -20.63 18.45 -43.91
N THR A 565 -20.69 18.66 -42.59
CA THR A 565 -20.86 17.56 -41.62
C THR A 565 -22.20 16.83 -41.79
N LEU A 566 -23.29 17.54 -42.12
CA LEU A 566 -24.58 16.91 -42.45
C LEU A 566 -24.49 16.00 -43.69
N VAL A 567 -23.78 16.46 -44.73
CA VAL A 567 -23.54 15.64 -45.94
C VAL A 567 -22.72 14.40 -45.61
N VAL A 568 -21.66 14.54 -44.80
CA VAL A 568 -20.83 13.40 -44.35
C VAL A 568 -21.63 12.42 -43.50
N LEU A 569 -22.45 12.90 -42.56
CA LEU A 569 -23.32 12.05 -41.74
C LEU A 569 -24.34 11.29 -42.61
N ALA A 570 -24.95 11.95 -43.60
CA ALA A 570 -25.86 11.31 -44.55
C ALA A 570 -25.16 10.23 -45.39
N HIS A 571 -23.86 10.38 -45.66
CA HIS A 571 -23.06 9.36 -46.33
C HIS A 571 -22.69 8.20 -45.40
N LEU A 572 -22.18 8.49 -44.20
CA LEU A 572 -21.70 7.50 -43.24
C LEU A 572 -22.84 6.60 -42.71
N PHE A 573 -24.02 7.18 -42.46
CA PHE A 573 -25.19 6.44 -41.96
C PHE A 573 -26.17 6.00 -43.05
N ARG A 574 -25.73 5.94 -44.33
CA ARG A 574 -26.59 5.56 -45.47
C ARG A 574 -27.32 4.24 -45.32
N GLN A 575 -26.74 3.26 -44.64
CA GLN A 575 -27.34 1.93 -44.42
C GLN A 575 -28.38 1.93 -43.28
N GLY A 576 -28.37 2.95 -42.42
CA GLY A 576 -29.24 3.03 -41.24
C GLY A 576 -30.28 4.14 -41.30
N LEU A 577 -30.25 5.01 -42.31
CA LEU A 577 -31.20 6.08 -42.53
C LEU A 577 -32.15 5.69 -43.67
N GLY A 578 -33.44 5.97 -43.51
CA GLY A 578 -34.39 5.81 -44.61
C GLY A 578 -34.02 6.73 -45.78
N SER A 579 -34.31 6.29 -47.01
CA SER A 579 -33.98 7.01 -48.25
C SER A 579 -34.44 8.48 -48.24
N LEU A 580 -35.60 8.75 -47.63
CA LEU A 580 -36.15 10.11 -47.44
C LEU A 580 -35.24 11.00 -46.57
N TRP A 581 -34.78 10.50 -45.42
CA TRP A 581 -33.93 11.26 -44.50
C TRP A 581 -32.53 11.48 -45.06
N GLN A 582 -32.02 10.51 -45.80
CA GLN A 582 -30.74 10.63 -46.48
C GLN A 582 -30.78 11.76 -47.52
N SER A 583 -31.84 11.82 -48.33
CA SER A 583 -32.04 12.89 -49.31
C SER A 583 -32.21 14.26 -48.64
N ARG A 584 -33.04 14.34 -47.57
CA ARG A 584 -33.28 15.59 -46.83
C ARG A 584 -32.02 16.15 -46.19
N LEU A 585 -31.24 15.33 -45.48
CA LEU A 585 -30.00 15.79 -44.82
C LEU A 585 -28.97 16.29 -45.85
N ARG A 586 -28.86 15.58 -46.98
CA ARG A 586 -28.00 15.97 -48.08
C ARG A 586 -28.45 17.31 -48.69
N ALA A 587 -29.74 17.46 -48.95
CA ALA A 587 -30.31 18.67 -49.53
C ALA A 587 -30.15 19.87 -48.59
N VAL A 588 -30.48 19.72 -47.31
CA VAL A 588 -30.32 20.77 -46.29
C VAL A 588 -28.85 21.16 -46.13
N GLY A 589 -27.93 20.18 -46.06
CA GLY A 589 -26.51 20.45 -45.92
C GLY A 589 -25.93 21.24 -47.10
N VAL A 590 -26.25 20.83 -48.33
CA VAL A 590 -25.73 21.51 -49.53
C VAL A 590 -26.43 22.85 -49.78
N LEU A 591 -27.73 22.95 -49.53
CA LEU A 591 -28.43 24.23 -49.59
C LEU A 591 -27.85 25.22 -48.57
N GLY A 592 -27.56 24.76 -47.35
CA GLY A 592 -26.90 25.56 -46.32
C GLY A 592 -25.55 26.10 -46.77
N ILE A 593 -24.67 25.24 -47.29
CA ILE A 593 -23.34 25.63 -47.81
C ILE A 593 -23.46 26.74 -48.86
N TYR A 594 -24.33 26.55 -49.85
CA TYR A 594 -24.43 27.51 -50.94
C TYR A 594 -25.13 28.80 -50.54
N LEU A 595 -26.24 28.71 -49.80
CA LEU A 595 -26.99 29.88 -49.36
C LEU A 595 -26.13 30.78 -48.46
N SER A 596 -25.34 30.19 -47.56
CA SER A 596 -24.41 30.96 -46.72
C SER A 596 -23.25 31.56 -47.50
N SER A 597 -22.89 31.00 -48.65
CA SER A 597 -21.83 31.54 -49.51
C SER A 597 -22.32 32.69 -50.39
N VAL A 598 -23.56 32.59 -50.89
CA VAL A 598 -24.17 33.60 -51.76
C VAL A 598 -24.61 34.83 -50.98
N TYR A 599 -25.14 34.67 -49.77
CA TYR A 599 -25.67 35.78 -48.99
C TYR A 599 -24.63 36.91 -48.77
N PRO A 600 -23.42 36.67 -48.21
CA PRO A 600 -22.40 37.71 -48.05
C PRO A 600 -21.90 38.28 -49.37
N ALA A 601 -21.81 37.45 -50.42
CA ALA A 601 -21.41 37.91 -51.75
C ALA A 601 -22.39 38.96 -52.34
N LEU A 602 -23.67 38.89 -51.95
CA LEU A 602 -24.71 39.83 -52.38
C LEU A 602 -24.90 41.02 -51.43
N THR A 603 -24.69 40.85 -50.12
CA THR A 603 -25.03 41.87 -49.10
C THR A 603 -23.85 42.69 -48.60
N ALA A 604 -22.62 42.16 -48.60
CA ALA A 604 -21.44 42.86 -48.11
C ALA A 604 -20.83 43.76 -49.20
N PHE A 605 -21.23 45.04 -49.21
CA PHE A 605 -20.75 46.03 -50.16
C PHE A 605 -19.24 46.33 -49.96
N GLY A 606 -18.41 46.07 -50.98
CA GLY A 606 -17.01 46.50 -51.03
C GLY A 606 -15.92 45.41 -50.90
N HIS A 607 -16.27 44.16 -50.59
CA HIS A 607 -15.29 43.08 -50.40
C HIS A 607 -15.33 42.04 -51.55
N LEU A 608 -14.43 42.18 -52.52
CA LEU A 608 -14.29 41.26 -53.67
C LEU A 608 -14.03 39.81 -53.24
N SER A 609 -13.39 39.62 -52.07
CA SER A 609 -13.07 38.30 -51.50
C SER A 609 -14.30 37.40 -51.35
N TYR A 610 -15.45 37.92 -50.92
CA TYR A 610 -16.66 37.09 -50.74
C TYR A 610 -17.23 36.57 -52.06
N ALA A 611 -17.18 37.37 -53.12
CA ALA A 611 -17.59 36.95 -54.46
C ALA A 611 -16.65 35.87 -55.02
N LEU A 612 -15.33 36.00 -54.80
CA LEU A 612 -14.34 35.00 -55.20
C LEU A 612 -14.51 33.69 -54.43
N TRP A 613 -14.73 33.75 -53.11
CA TRP A 613 -15.01 32.56 -52.28
C TRP A 613 -16.27 31.84 -52.72
N CYS A 614 -17.35 32.59 -53.00
CA CYS A 614 -18.58 32.01 -53.52
C CYS A 614 -18.39 31.33 -54.88
N ALA A 615 -17.70 31.98 -55.82
CA ALA A 615 -17.40 31.40 -57.12
C ALA A 615 -16.55 30.13 -56.99
N LEU A 616 -15.51 30.15 -56.14
CA LEU A 616 -14.67 28.99 -55.86
C LEU A 616 -15.49 27.82 -55.30
N LEU A 617 -16.33 28.07 -54.30
CA LEU A 617 -17.18 27.03 -53.70
C LEU A 617 -18.19 26.45 -54.70
N CYS A 618 -18.72 27.27 -55.61
CA CYS A 618 -19.58 26.80 -56.69
C CYS A 618 -18.84 25.89 -57.66
N VAL A 619 -17.62 26.27 -58.09
CA VAL A 619 -16.78 25.46 -58.97
C VAL A 619 -16.38 24.14 -58.31
N VAL A 620 -15.95 24.19 -57.04
CA VAL A 620 -15.61 23.00 -56.25
C VAL A 620 -16.83 22.08 -56.13
N GLY A 621 -18.01 22.63 -55.83
CA GLY A 621 -19.22 21.81 -55.73
C GLY A 621 -19.69 21.20 -57.06
N VAL A 622 -19.51 21.91 -58.19
CA VAL A 622 -19.71 21.33 -59.53
C VAL A 622 -18.73 20.20 -59.79
N ALA A 623 -17.43 20.40 -59.49
CA ALA A 623 -16.40 19.37 -59.66
C ALA A 623 -16.67 18.13 -58.78
N VAL A 624 -17.07 18.34 -57.52
CA VAL A 624 -17.47 17.26 -56.60
C VAL A 624 -18.73 16.56 -57.09
N GLY A 625 -19.72 17.29 -57.63
CA GLY A 625 -20.91 16.71 -58.23
C GLY A 625 -20.63 15.81 -59.43
N ILE A 626 -19.66 16.20 -60.27
CA ILE A 626 -19.16 15.40 -61.39
C ILE A 626 -18.41 14.17 -60.89
N ALA A 627 -17.50 14.34 -59.93
CA ALA A 627 -16.69 13.23 -59.39
C ALA A 627 -17.53 12.17 -58.66
N LEU A 628 -18.54 12.60 -57.89
CA LEU A 628 -19.42 11.71 -57.13
C LEU A 628 -20.62 11.21 -57.94
N ARG A 629 -20.81 11.69 -59.18
CA ARG A 629 -21.97 11.40 -60.04
C ARG A 629 -23.30 11.62 -59.31
N VAL A 630 -23.47 12.81 -58.72
CA VAL A 630 -24.70 13.21 -58.02
C VAL A 630 -25.34 14.41 -58.71
N ARG A 631 -26.51 14.21 -59.34
CA ARG A 631 -27.18 15.26 -60.15
C ARG A 631 -27.50 16.52 -59.35
N ALA A 632 -27.93 16.34 -58.10
CA ALA A 632 -28.32 17.45 -57.24
C ALA A 632 -27.17 18.42 -56.95
N TYR A 633 -25.93 17.95 -56.84
CA TYR A 633 -24.76 18.81 -56.57
C TYR A 633 -24.35 19.62 -57.80
N LEU A 634 -24.40 18.99 -58.98
CA LEU A 634 -24.14 19.66 -60.24
C LEU A 634 -25.15 20.80 -60.49
N TYR A 635 -26.46 20.52 -60.37
CA TYR A 635 -27.49 21.53 -60.61
C TYR A 635 -27.46 22.65 -59.59
N LEU A 636 -27.29 22.33 -58.31
CA LEU A 636 -27.27 23.33 -57.25
C LEU A 636 -26.02 24.22 -57.34
N GLY A 637 -24.84 23.64 -57.58
CA GLY A 637 -23.61 24.42 -57.79
C GLY A 637 -23.66 25.32 -59.01
N THR A 638 -24.25 24.84 -60.12
CA THR A 638 -24.42 25.65 -61.33
C THR A 638 -25.43 26.78 -61.12
N ALA A 639 -26.57 26.50 -60.46
CA ALA A 639 -27.59 27.50 -60.18
C ALA A 639 -27.04 28.62 -59.27
N PHE A 640 -26.32 28.27 -58.20
CA PHE A 640 -25.72 29.27 -57.32
C PHE A 640 -24.55 30.04 -57.97
N LEU A 641 -23.78 29.41 -58.86
CA LEU A 641 -22.77 30.13 -59.66
C LEU A 641 -23.43 31.19 -60.53
N VAL A 642 -24.51 30.84 -61.25
CA VAL A 642 -25.28 31.76 -62.09
C VAL A 642 -25.87 32.89 -61.25
N THR A 643 -26.49 32.57 -60.11
CA THR A 643 -27.04 33.57 -59.18
C THR A 643 -25.95 34.51 -58.63
N CYS A 644 -24.76 33.98 -58.30
CA CYS A 644 -23.63 34.78 -57.83
C CYS A 644 -23.10 35.71 -58.93
N VAL A 645 -22.98 35.23 -60.17
CA VAL A 645 -22.56 36.05 -61.31
C VAL A 645 -23.60 37.12 -61.59
N LEU A 646 -24.88 36.75 -61.76
CA LEU A 646 -25.97 37.68 -62.04
C LEU A 646 -26.12 38.72 -60.92
N GLY A 647 -26.04 38.30 -59.66
CA GLY A 647 -26.14 39.20 -58.52
C GLY A 647 -24.97 40.19 -58.43
N ASN A 648 -23.73 39.74 -58.70
CA ASN A 648 -22.57 40.65 -58.78
C ASN A 648 -22.63 41.59 -59.99
N MET A 649 -23.16 41.13 -61.13
CA MET A 649 -23.36 41.98 -62.31
C MET A 649 -24.45 43.03 -62.08
N LEU A 650 -25.57 42.64 -61.48
CA LEU A 650 -26.64 43.56 -61.06
C LEU A 650 -26.10 44.58 -60.05
N ARG A 651 -25.30 44.14 -59.08
CA ARG A 651 -24.61 44.99 -58.11
C ARG A 651 -23.73 46.04 -58.78
N PHE A 652 -22.88 45.62 -59.72
CA PHE A 652 -22.02 46.54 -60.48
C PHE A 652 -22.85 47.57 -61.26
N GLY A 653 -23.97 47.13 -61.82
CA GLY A 653 -24.92 47.98 -62.51
C GLY A 653 -25.61 49.02 -61.61
N LEU A 654 -25.99 48.63 -60.39
CA LEU A 654 -26.66 49.55 -59.44
C LEU A 654 -25.70 50.58 -58.83
N GLN A 655 -24.42 50.26 -58.66
CA GLN A 655 -23.42 51.19 -58.11
C GLN A 655 -22.95 52.25 -59.11
N HIS A 656 -22.90 51.89 -60.39
CA HIS A 656 -22.52 52.81 -61.46
C HIS A 656 -23.70 52.95 -62.42
N HIS A 657 -24.50 54.02 -62.27
CA HIS A 657 -25.72 54.24 -63.05
C HIS A 657 -25.55 54.04 -64.57
N GLN A 658 -24.38 54.40 -65.12
CA GLN A 658 -24.04 54.19 -66.53
C GLN A 658 -23.77 52.71 -66.88
N ALA A 659 -23.11 51.97 -65.99
CA ALA A 659 -22.89 50.53 -66.14
C ALA A 659 -24.20 49.75 -65.94
N GLY A 660 -25.11 50.23 -65.09
CA GLY A 660 -26.44 49.64 -64.88
C GLY A 660 -27.31 49.71 -66.11
N ALA A 661 -27.41 50.89 -66.74
CA ALA A 661 -28.14 51.05 -67.98
C ALA A 661 -27.57 50.14 -69.09
N ALA A 662 -26.24 50.16 -69.28
CA ALA A 662 -25.57 49.30 -70.25
C ALA A 662 -25.80 47.81 -69.97
N PHE A 663 -25.80 47.40 -68.69
CA PHE A 663 -26.05 46.03 -68.30
C PHE A 663 -27.50 45.60 -68.53
N LEU A 664 -28.49 46.40 -68.16
CA LEU A 664 -29.90 46.11 -68.41
C LEU A 664 -30.20 46.00 -69.91
N THR A 665 -29.61 46.87 -70.73
CA THR A 665 -29.72 46.77 -72.19
C THR A 665 -29.02 45.53 -72.73
N ALA A 666 -27.80 45.22 -72.29
CA ALA A 666 -27.07 44.02 -72.70
C ALA A 666 -27.77 42.72 -72.27
N LEU A 667 -28.37 42.70 -71.07
CA LEU A 667 -29.17 41.59 -70.57
C LEU A 667 -30.43 41.41 -71.40
N GLY A 668 -31.14 42.49 -71.71
CA GLY A 668 -32.30 42.45 -72.63
C GLY A 668 -31.91 41.90 -74.00
N LEU A 669 -30.78 42.35 -74.55
CA LEU A 669 -30.27 41.89 -75.85
C LEU A 669 -29.81 40.43 -75.81
N LEU A 670 -29.21 39.99 -74.70
CA LEU A 670 -28.81 38.61 -74.47
C LEU A 670 -30.02 37.69 -74.33
N VAL A 671 -31.09 38.10 -73.65
CA VAL A 671 -32.34 37.33 -73.54
C VAL A 671 -32.98 37.17 -74.91
N VAL A 672 -33.10 38.26 -75.68
CA VAL A 672 -33.64 38.23 -77.05
C VAL A 672 -32.74 37.36 -77.95
N GLY A 673 -31.42 37.55 -77.90
CA GLY A 673 -30.46 36.77 -78.68
C GLY A 673 -30.45 35.29 -78.31
N PHE A 674 -30.56 34.95 -77.01
CA PHE A 674 -30.68 33.58 -76.54
C PHE A 674 -31.99 32.95 -77.01
N MET A 675 -33.10 33.69 -76.97
CA MET A 675 -34.39 33.22 -77.48
C MET A 675 -34.33 32.93 -78.99
N ILE A 676 -33.70 33.82 -79.78
CA ILE A 676 -33.46 33.63 -81.21
C ILE A 676 -32.56 32.41 -81.45
N PHE A 677 -31.44 32.29 -80.73
CA PHE A 677 -30.52 31.17 -80.87
C PHE A 677 -31.16 29.83 -80.50
N PHE A 678 -31.92 29.80 -79.41
CA PHE A 678 -32.65 28.62 -78.97
C PHE A 678 -33.73 28.21 -79.98
N SER A 679 -34.44 29.19 -80.57
CA SER A 679 -35.43 28.95 -81.62
C SER A 679 -34.77 28.41 -82.90
N ALA A 680 -33.65 29.01 -83.31
CA ALA A 680 -32.93 28.64 -84.54
C ALA A 680 -32.23 27.28 -84.46
N ARG A 681 -31.74 26.87 -83.28
CA ARG A 681 -31.01 25.59 -83.07
C ARG A 681 -31.74 24.60 -82.18
N ARG A 682 -33.05 24.74 -82.03
CA ARG A 682 -33.89 23.97 -81.11
C ARG A 682 -33.62 22.47 -81.21
N GLU A 683 -33.58 21.91 -82.41
CA GLU A 683 -33.41 20.45 -82.60
C GLU A 683 -31.99 19.94 -82.28
N GLU A 684 -30.97 20.75 -82.52
CA GLU A 684 -29.58 20.41 -82.20
C GLU A 684 -29.34 20.48 -80.68
N LEU A 685 -29.86 21.53 -80.05
CA LEU A 685 -29.81 21.72 -78.60
C LEU A 685 -30.62 20.66 -77.86
N LEU A 686 -31.82 20.31 -78.33
CA LEU A 686 -32.61 19.22 -77.75
C LEU A 686 -31.95 17.85 -77.92
N ARG A 687 -31.17 17.62 -78.99
CA ARG A 687 -30.36 16.40 -79.15
C ARG A 687 -29.19 16.36 -78.17
N LYS A 688 -28.45 17.46 -78.01
CA LYS A 688 -27.35 17.56 -77.03
C LYS A 688 -27.88 17.47 -75.59
N TYR A 689 -28.98 18.13 -75.30
CA TYR A 689 -29.68 18.06 -74.02
C TYR A 689 -30.11 16.61 -73.71
N ARG A 690 -30.77 15.91 -74.64
CA ARG A 690 -31.16 14.50 -74.45
C ARG A 690 -29.96 13.57 -74.21
N LYS A 691 -28.81 13.82 -74.84
CA LYS A 691 -27.57 13.07 -74.58
C LYS A 691 -27.03 13.31 -73.17
N VAL A 692 -27.01 14.57 -72.73
CA VAL A 692 -26.59 14.92 -71.36
C VAL A 692 -27.59 14.39 -70.34
N GLU A 693 -28.89 14.48 -70.61
CA GLU A 693 -29.97 13.94 -69.78
C GLU A 693 -29.86 12.41 -69.65
N ALA A 694 -29.55 11.69 -70.73
CA ALA A 694 -29.29 10.25 -70.69
C ALA A 694 -28.05 9.90 -69.85
N LEU A 695 -26.95 10.64 -69.99
CA LEU A 695 -25.74 10.45 -69.18
C LEU A 695 -25.97 10.77 -67.69
N LEU A 696 -26.75 11.81 -67.40
CA LEU A 696 -27.13 12.17 -66.04
C LEU A 696 -28.20 11.21 -65.48
N ALA A 697 -28.99 10.55 -66.32
CA ALA A 697 -29.98 9.56 -65.87
C ALA A 697 -29.36 8.35 -65.18
N GLU A 698 -28.11 8.03 -65.49
CA GLU A 698 -27.30 6.97 -64.86
C GLU A 698 -26.70 7.40 -63.50
N TRP A 699 -26.76 8.68 -63.17
CA TRP A 699 -26.19 9.24 -61.93
C TRP A 699 -27.19 9.16 -60.78
N GLN A 700 -26.71 8.97 -59.56
CA GLN A 700 -27.54 9.02 -58.34
C GLN A 700 -28.07 10.44 -58.10
#